data_AF-A0A4Q2DBU8-F1
#
_entry.id   AF-A0A4Q2DBU8-F1
#
_cell.length_a   1.000
_cell.length_b   1.000
_cell.length_c   1.000
_cell.angle_alpha   90.00
_cell.angle_beta   90.00
_cell.angle_gamma   90.00
#
_symmetry.space_group_name_H-M   'P 1'
#
loop_
_entity.id
_entity.type
_entity.pdbx_description
1 polymer ?
#
loop_
_entity_poly.entity_id
_entity_poly.type
_entity_poly.pdbx_seq_one_letter_code
_entity_poly.pdbx_strand_id
1 'polypeptide(L)'
;MQELLQAGEAISKGEGEEDGKELSTDGMLELLPGDYLWTRNEFGSRKPKDDVPVAWVVGPEKRSERTKAALDKARDKFMGPEDEITEKSVQFERLKPTPKPVKKGTRCWTLGSSLEPNTNIEAPCANGKWKGQTTELHRTTQEVVTVSTRMAMEDMAHAPDEVQEVLKGDFERHGMGPLGCKENYAYHTVQCNLAYVGKSMEGQMGIRYAGPHRDQNDCPGHYSTMITRSRLPPNYCPPRLVLPGLGAYSKLIDFLGLTFQAMYDHLGMPAYPSPGTPSSSKAYRFALIHYTPQRMGAAETRQRIGALPNIHAFLTPEMRSSKAEKDIVKGLQADSFANYLRDGPWIMEDEGYSDYVGRVCYQVNRYLLMQTPGRLKFELDPVLLAQAITYTASDGGRSAVKPWAMAPSVQEETDNERDQKREECEKRSKEHMVKHGCMIPFYFTKKPWIREEAAKRYGGSAISTASGGTATDLDPDLDESADAGKTSTNAGHKSTQTFDMDVDDGMDGTRYNLRKRKRVDSVGSDSDGEEAEEGQSGPGARPRSAMKKTRQPFNHIDAGSDDEDDQGDDVVENIHPPLNGRTVVKPKPKGRKAPTPKPEDAFKLTRLLTVDALEEEVLELRQELQAMEEVDGDDEEPYEDIKAILDDANEAIGMGGVGRRALDGISIIVKDAHRLSRHIGREENRLRMTRTTLIRSQTAMRMWIESSVAEEATSVAQQTRPKGGRRSWLSNLTNQVVDMLVHREGRKVFKGSDYGVFWDCNEVAVDNPYKGRRFLRGEEETVKAARTITMEVVEKWVDADEHCDKKQAWFASIVEEVMGEEALTMNLVWRLYNNLKASHVILGDKGYRNPTKDNMAPFRLALENHSVLEVDHREGQLFELYKQLLNGEVSPSDVIKHLPSVSPRWDALKQMIQIAMLYDNDEQPRNPPAYLKKLQSDPTTYHPLRECSPGRVRCRRDLFDNNDPVSKSTIFSLLVWRVFPQVFSWHPDDSMRFETPDDFLKAYRRIKKEHPSKDIVSDIQSYWDTLDERRWPKFAETFPTFEECYQHFKPNGTLEYRLFRRLSRTNAFDVACDLAYAGFCRPPSIAEVAKYIVHLNQGAMSGLKALGLVDAKKKDIDAKRTQVAQALMDLGNLLQETPEFMDEYAREAGGTYSPYPESEVDPMRVEHLLRTFSHALRYLG
;
A
#
# COMPACT_ATOMS: atom_id res chain seq x y z
N MET A 1 -33.93 6.88 -4.36
CA MET A 1 -32.47 7.18 -4.47
C MET A 1 -31.64 5.92 -4.69
N GLN A 2 -31.80 4.88 -3.88
CA GLN A 2 -31.17 3.57 -4.13
C GLN A 2 -31.60 2.97 -5.48
N GLU A 3 -32.89 3.09 -5.85
CA GLU A 3 -33.39 2.72 -7.18
C GLU A 3 -32.76 3.54 -8.31
N LEU A 4 -32.55 4.86 -8.12
CA LEU A 4 -31.87 5.72 -9.10
C LEU A 4 -30.37 5.40 -9.21
N LEU A 5 -29.74 5.01 -8.10
CA LEU A 5 -28.36 4.53 -8.08
C LEU A 5 -28.25 3.17 -8.77
N GLN A 6 -29.18 2.24 -8.52
CA GLN A 6 -29.29 0.95 -9.19
C GLN A 6 -29.59 1.11 -10.68
N ALA A 7 -30.47 2.04 -11.07
CA ALA A 7 -30.74 2.36 -12.47
C ALA A 7 -29.51 3.01 -13.13
N GLY A 8 -28.84 3.95 -12.45
CA GLY A 8 -27.59 4.54 -12.91
C GLY A 8 -26.46 3.51 -13.05
N GLU A 9 -26.36 2.57 -12.11
CA GLU A 9 -25.41 1.45 -12.10
C GLU A 9 -25.74 0.45 -13.21
N ALA A 10 -26.98 -0.02 -13.32
CA ALA A 10 -27.45 -0.89 -14.40
C ALA A 10 -27.20 -0.25 -15.77
N ILE A 11 -27.51 1.04 -15.95
CA ILE A 11 -27.18 1.75 -17.18
C ILE A 11 -25.66 1.79 -17.36
N SER A 12 -24.86 2.14 -16.35
CA SER A 12 -23.38 2.15 -16.43
C SER A 12 -22.77 0.78 -16.77
N LYS A 13 -23.46 -0.32 -16.41
CA LYS A 13 -23.16 -1.72 -16.73
C LYS A 13 -23.68 -2.13 -18.12
N GLY A 14 -24.64 -1.41 -18.68
CA GLY A 14 -25.23 -1.64 -20.00
C GLY A 14 -26.52 -2.46 -19.98
N GLU A 15 -27.24 -2.47 -18.86
CA GLU A 15 -28.34 -3.39 -18.53
C GLU A 15 -29.74 -2.72 -18.53
N GLY A 16 -29.87 -1.41 -18.85
CA GLY A 16 -31.17 -0.67 -18.86
C GLY A 16 -31.76 -0.39 -20.25
N GLU A 17 -33.09 -0.33 -20.37
CA GLU A 17 -33.81 0.05 -21.61
C GLU A 17 -33.65 1.55 -21.95
N GLU A 18 -33.82 1.88 -23.23
CA GLU A 18 -33.03 2.91 -23.93
C GLU A 18 -33.78 4.25 -24.16
N ASP A 19 -34.75 4.59 -23.32
CA ASP A 19 -35.55 5.81 -23.51
C ASP A 19 -35.02 6.97 -22.66
N GLY A 20 -34.39 7.95 -23.31
CA GLY A 20 -33.88 9.19 -22.68
C GLY A 20 -34.93 10.06 -21.95
N LYS A 21 -36.18 9.60 -21.85
CA LYS A 21 -37.22 10.14 -20.96
C LYS A 21 -37.06 9.68 -19.50
N GLU A 22 -36.42 8.53 -19.24
CA GLU A 22 -36.37 7.84 -17.93
C GLU A 22 -35.98 8.75 -16.76
N LEU A 23 -34.80 9.38 -16.77
CA LEU A 23 -34.37 10.17 -15.60
C LEU A 23 -35.27 11.37 -15.29
N SER A 24 -35.86 12.00 -16.33
CA SER A 24 -36.81 13.10 -16.13
C SER A 24 -38.17 12.59 -15.63
N THR A 25 -38.57 11.38 -16.04
CA THR A 25 -39.80 10.72 -15.56
C THR A 25 -39.61 10.15 -14.15
N ASP A 26 -38.38 9.84 -13.75
CA ASP A 26 -37.99 9.34 -12.42
C ASP A 26 -37.78 10.48 -11.40
N GLY A 27 -38.13 11.71 -11.76
CA GLY A 27 -38.13 12.87 -10.87
C GLY A 27 -36.79 13.60 -10.71
N MET A 28 -35.78 13.31 -11.56
CA MET A 28 -34.50 14.03 -11.55
C MET A 28 -34.56 15.30 -12.40
N LEU A 29 -34.02 16.40 -11.87
CA LEU A 29 -33.92 17.68 -12.57
C LEU A 29 -32.74 17.67 -13.56
N GLU A 30 -33.01 17.87 -14.84
CA GLU A 30 -31.95 18.15 -15.83
C GLU A 30 -31.46 19.60 -15.66
N LEU A 31 -30.17 19.77 -15.40
CA LEU A 31 -29.49 21.06 -15.39
C LEU A 31 -29.09 21.43 -16.83
N LEU A 32 -29.65 22.52 -17.32
CA LEU A 32 -29.39 23.08 -18.64
C LEU A 32 -28.36 24.21 -18.56
N PRO A 33 -27.70 24.58 -19.68
CA PRO A 33 -26.87 25.78 -19.74
C PRO A 33 -27.54 27.02 -19.14
N GLY A 34 -26.86 27.65 -18.17
CA GLY A 34 -27.36 28.80 -17.43
C GLY A 34 -27.99 28.46 -16.07
N ASP A 35 -28.25 27.19 -15.78
CA ASP A 35 -28.83 26.77 -14.51
C ASP A 35 -27.80 26.81 -13.38
N TYR A 36 -28.29 27.14 -12.18
CA TYR A 36 -27.57 27.09 -10.92
C TYR A 36 -28.37 26.28 -9.91
N LEU A 37 -27.67 25.43 -9.18
CA LEU A 37 -28.21 24.67 -8.07
C LEU A 37 -27.65 25.21 -6.76
N TRP A 38 -28.55 25.52 -5.84
CA TRP A 38 -28.24 26.10 -4.53
C TRP A 38 -28.77 25.21 -3.42
N THR A 39 -28.03 25.09 -2.34
CA THR A 39 -28.49 24.42 -1.12
C THR A 39 -28.75 25.44 -0.02
N ARG A 40 -29.79 25.18 0.78
CA ARG A 40 -30.18 25.98 1.92
C ARG A 40 -29.98 25.20 3.20
N ASN A 41 -29.35 25.82 4.19
CA ASN A 41 -29.21 25.22 5.51
C ASN A 41 -30.54 25.37 6.25
N GLU A 42 -31.26 24.27 6.43
CA GLU A 42 -32.53 24.26 7.16
C GLU A 42 -32.39 24.67 8.63
N PHE A 43 -31.19 24.56 9.20
CA PHE A 43 -30.87 24.99 10.57
C PHE A 43 -30.25 26.40 10.61
N GLY A 44 -29.94 26.98 9.45
CA GLY A 44 -29.40 28.33 9.33
C GLY A 44 -30.48 29.41 9.38
N SER A 45 -30.17 30.59 8.84
CA SER A 45 -31.12 31.72 8.76
C SER A 45 -32.34 31.44 7.88
N ARG A 46 -32.26 30.42 7.01
CA ARG A 46 -33.19 30.09 5.92
C ARG A 46 -33.42 31.23 4.91
N LYS A 47 -32.56 32.26 4.91
CA LYS A 47 -32.67 33.38 3.98
C LYS A 47 -31.97 33.02 2.67
N PRO A 48 -32.55 33.32 1.49
CA PRO A 48 -31.94 33.01 0.20
C PRO A 48 -30.51 33.53 0.02
N LYS A 49 -30.18 34.68 0.62
CA LYS A 49 -28.82 35.26 0.59
C LYS A 49 -27.74 34.40 1.26
N ASP A 50 -28.15 33.47 2.12
CA ASP A 50 -27.25 32.57 2.85
C ASP A 50 -27.19 31.18 2.19
N ASP A 51 -27.91 30.98 1.07
CA ASP A 51 -27.84 29.78 0.26
C ASP A 51 -26.45 29.65 -0.38
N VAL A 52 -26.04 28.41 -0.61
CA VAL A 52 -24.71 28.05 -1.09
C VAL A 52 -24.80 27.44 -2.47
N PRO A 53 -24.04 27.91 -3.48
CA PRO A 53 -24.06 27.27 -4.78
C PRO A 53 -23.36 25.91 -4.69
N VAL A 54 -23.99 24.87 -5.22
CA VAL A 54 -23.43 23.50 -5.23
C VAL A 54 -23.14 23.00 -6.63
N ALA A 55 -23.83 23.54 -7.65
CA ALA A 55 -23.50 23.29 -9.04
C ALA A 55 -23.97 24.44 -9.96
N TRP A 56 -23.31 24.61 -11.10
CA TRP A 56 -23.79 25.46 -12.20
C TRP A 56 -23.30 24.95 -13.55
N VAL A 57 -24.08 25.24 -14.60
CA VAL A 57 -23.82 24.76 -15.96
C VAL A 57 -23.54 25.94 -16.88
N VAL A 58 -22.40 25.89 -17.58
CA VAL A 58 -22.01 26.87 -18.58
C VAL A 58 -22.04 26.24 -19.95
N GLY A 59 -22.85 26.84 -20.84
CA GLY A 59 -23.08 26.33 -22.17
C GLY A 59 -21.96 26.65 -23.17
N PRO A 60 -21.93 25.94 -24.31
CA PRO A 60 -20.99 26.19 -25.40
C PRO A 60 -21.03 27.63 -25.94
N GLU A 61 -22.17 28.30 -25.87
CA GLU A 61 -22.38 29.67 -26.33
C GLU A 61 -21.61 30.72 -25.51
N LYS A 62 -21.18 30.37 -24.29
CA LYS A 62 -20.34 31.24 -23.45
C LYS A 62 -18.85 31.10 -23.74
N ARG A 63 -18.45 30.09 -24.53
CA ARG A 63 -17.05 29.84 -24.88
C ARG A 63 -16.65 30.61 -26.13
N SER A 64 -15.43 31.15 -26.12
CA SER A 64 -14.89 31.74 -27.35
C SER A 64 -14.63 30.67 -28.42
N GLU A 65 -14.87 30.99 -29.69
CA GLU A 65 -14.54 30.08 -30.81
C GLU A 65 -13.05 29.71 -30.83
N ARG A 66 -12.17 30.62 -30.36
CA ARG A 66 -10.75 30.35 -30.18
C ARG A 66 -10.50 29.25 -29.14
N THR A 67 -11.17 29.31 -27.98
CA THR A 67 -11.04 28.30 -26.91
C THR A 67 -11.58 26.95 -27.38
N LYS A 68 -12.73 26.94 -28.08
CA LYS A 68 -13.32 25.72 -28.66
C LYS A 68 -12.37 25.06 -29.67
N ALA A 69 -11.88 25.83 -30.64
CA ALA A 69 -10.96 25.33 -31.66
C ALA A 69 -9.64 24.82 -31.05
N ALA A 70 -9.12 25.49 -30.02
CA ALA A 70 -7.95 25.04 -29.30
C ALA A 70 -8.20 23.71 -28.56
N LEU A 71 -9.40 23.53 -27.96
CA LEU A 71 -9.73 22.31 -27.24
C LEU A 71 -9.95 21.15 -28.21
N ASP A 72 -10.58 21.39 -29.36
CA ASP A 72 -10.67 20.41 -30.46
C ASP A 72 -9.28 19.93 -30.88
N LYS A 73 -8.37 20.87 -31.13
CA LYS A 73 -6.99 20.56 -31.50
C LYS A 73 -6.28 19.76 -30.41
N ALA A 74 -6.42 20.15 -29.14
CA ALA A 74 -5.80 19.46 -28.01
C ALA A 74 -6.36 18.03 -27.84
N ARG A 75 -7.68 17.86 -27.97
CA ARG A 75 -8.33 16.54 -27.97
C ARG A 75 -7.83 15.69 -29.13
N ASP A 76 -7.80 16.22 -30.35
CA ASP A 76 -7.41 15.47 -31.54
C ASP A 76 -5.95 15.04 -31.48
N LYS A 77 -5.08 15.87 -30.90
CA LYS A 77 -3.68 15.49 -30.59
C LYS A 77 -3.60 14.41 -29.52
N PHE A 78 -4.43 14.48 -28.49
CA PHE A 78 -4.49 13.45 -27.44
C PHE A 78 -4.99 12.11 -27.98
N MET A 79 -6.04 12.13 -28.79
CA MET A 79 -6.67 10.93 -29.35
C MET A 79 -5.91 10.34 -30.53
N GLY A 80 -5.34 11.22 -31.35
CA GLY A 80 -4.63 10.92 -32.59
C GLY A 80 -5.49 10.83 -33.84
N PRO A 81 -4.85 10.48 -34.98
CA PRO A 81 -5.51 10.30 -36.25
C PRO A 81 -6.67 9.31 -36.16
N GLU A 82 -7.76 9.59 -36.85
CA GLU A 82 -9.00 8.84 -36.69
C GLU A 82 -8.88 7.35 -37.06
N ASP A 83 -8.03 7.05 -38.03
CA ASP A 83 -7.71 5.69 -38.49
C ASP A 83 -6.84 4.91 -37.49
N GLU A 84 -6.16 5.59 -36.57
CA GLU A 84 -5.39 4.96 -35.48
C GLU A 84 -6.16 4.84 -34.16
N ILE A 85 -7.36 5.41 -34.08
CA ILE A 85 -8.23 5.26 -32.90
C ILE A 85 -8.90 3.89 -32.97
N THR A 86 -8.68 3.09 -31.93
CA THR A 86 -9.30 1.77 -31.78
C THR A 86 -9.87 1.65 -30.38
N GLU A 87 -10.89 0.82 -30.19
CA GLU A 87 -11.48 0.48 -28.88
C GLU A 87 -10.44 0.23 -27.76
N LYS A 88 -9.28 -0.33 -28.11
CA LYS A 88 -8.20 -0.70 -27.18
C LYS A 88 -7.16 0.38 -26.97
N SER A 89 -7.04 1.37 -27.85
CA SER A 89 -5.96 2.37 -27.74
C SER A 89 -6.25 3.69 -28.49
N VAL A 90 -5.89 4.80 -27.84
CA VAL A 90 -5.70 6.14 -28.45
C VAL A 90 -4.22 6.55 -28.47
N GLN A 91 -3.86 7.62 -29.19
CA GLN A 91 -2.47 8.08 -29.34
C GLN A 91 -1.78 8.36 -28.00
N PHE A 92 -2.44 9.04 -27.06
CA PHE A 92 -1.87 9.35 -25.75
C PHE A 92 -1.33 8.11 -25.04
N GLU A 93 -2.08 6.99 -25.05
CA GLU A 93 -1.70 5.70 -24.44
C GLU A 93 -0.44 5.08 -25.07
N ARG A 94 -0.07 5.52 -26.29
CA ARG A 94 1.09 5.02 -27.06
C ARG A 94 2.33 5.93 -26.96
N LEU A 95 2.20 7.14 -26.40
CA LEU A 95 3.31 8.10 -26.31
C LEU A 95 4.47 7.55 -25.48
N LYS A 96 5.67 8.13 -25.67
CA LYS A 96 6.90 7.77 -24.95
C LYS A 96 7.45 8.95 -24.13
N PRO A 97 7.80 8.75 -22.85
CA PRO A 97 7.53 7.54 -22.05
C PRO A 97 6.03 7.25 -21.95
N THR A 98 5.66 5.98 -21.70
CA THR A 98 4.24 5.60 -21.59
C THR A 98 3.57 6.37 -20.45
N PRO A 99 2.44 7.07 -20.68
CA PRO A 99 1.74 7.78 -19.63
C PRO A 99 1.30 6.82 -18.52
N LYS A 100 1.45 7.26 -17.28
CA LYS A 100 1.08 6.51 -16.08
C LYS A 100 -0.36 6.85 -15.69
N PRO A 101 -1.30 5.89 -15.76
CA PRO A 101 -2.64 6.10 -15.24
C PRO A 101 -2.63 6.17 -13.72
N VAL A 102 -3.68 6.74 -13.13
CA VAL A 102 -3.86 6.86 -11.67
C VAL A 102 -3.89 5.49 -11.02
N LYS A 103 -4.53 4.51 -11.66
CA LYS A 103 -4.48 3.08 -11.29
C LYS A 103 -4.09 2.25 -12.51
N LYS A 104 -3.22 1.26 -12.34
CA LYS A 104 -2.81 0.36 -13.42
C LYS A 104 -4.04 -0.31 -14.04
N GLY A 105 -4.14 -0.28 -15.38
CA GLY A 105 -5.27 -0.84 -16.12
C GLY A 105 -6.47 0.09 -16.28
N THR A 106 -6.43 1.32 -15.73
CA THR A 106 -7.49 2.32 -15.91
C THR A 106 -7.11 3.37 -16.95
N ARG A 107 -8.12 4.02 -17.53
CA ARG A 107 -7.99 5.15 -18.48
C ARG A 107 -8.24 6.51 -17.82
N CYS A 108 -7.66 6.68 -16.62
CA CYS A 108 -7.68 7.92 -15.86
C CYS A 108 -6.24 8.41 -15.68
N TRP A 109 -5.91 9.62 -16.12
CA TRP A 109 -4.55 10.19 -16.01
C TRP A 109 -4.58 11.55 -15.32
N THR A 110 -3.82 11.71 -14.25
CA THR A 110 -3.49 13.03 -13.72
C THR A 110 -2.54 13.74 -14.68
N LEU A 111 -2.91 14.95 -15.10
CA LEU A 111 -2.17 15.78 -16.04
C LEU A 111 -1.54 17.02 -15.38
N GLY A 112 -2.12 17.50 -14.26
CA GLY A 112 -1.60 18.66 -13.51
C GLY A 112 -0.70 18.28 -12.33
N SER A 113 -0.92 18.88 -11.15
CA SER A 113 -0.21 18.49 -9.93
C SER A 113 -0.78 17.23 -9.29
N SER A 114 0.05 16.50 -8.54
CA SER A 114 -0.32 15.28 -7.82
C SER A 114 0.02 15.39 -6.34
N LEU A 115 -0.83 14.82 -5.48
CA LEU A 115 -0.62 14.71 -4.04
C LEU A 115 -0.25 13.26 -3.71
N GLU A 116 0.85 13.07 -2.98
CA GLU A 116 1.16 11.80 -2.32
C GLU A 116 0.58 11.82 -0.89
N PRO A 117 -0.56 11.16 -0.60
CA PRO A 117 -1.30 11.38 0.64
C PRO A 117 -0.52 10.99 1.91
N ASN A 118 0.31 9.94 1.81
CA ASN A 118 1.06 9.38 2.93
C ASN A 118 2.21 10.30 3.37
N THR A 119 2.93 10.88 2.42
CA THR A 119 4.04 11.80 2.70
C THR A 119 3.57 13.26 2.71
N ASN A 120 2.34 13.53 2.30
CA ASN A 120 1.79 14.86 2.14
C ASN A 120 2.65 15.74 1.21
N ILE A 121 3.24 15.14 0.17
CA ILE A 121 4.07 15.85 -0.81
C ILE A 121 3.22 16.18 -2.03
N GLU A 122 3.33 17.42 -2.49
CA GLU A 122 2.75 17.89 -3.73
C GLU A 122 3.86 18.17 -4.74
N ALA A 123 3.66 17.71 -5.97
CA ALA A 123 4.57 17.96 -7.10
C ALA A 123 3.82 17.84 -8.43
N PRO A 124 4.38 18.34 -9.55
CA PRO A 124 3.90 18.01 -10.89
C PRO A 124 3.71 16.50 -11.04
N CYS A 125 2.66 16.07 -11.74
CA CYS A 125 2.36 14.65 -11.89
C CYS A 125 3.49 13.91 -12.62
N ALA A 126 3.48 12.57 -12.49
CA ALA A 126 4.48 11.74 -13.14
C ALA A 126 4.48 11.86 -14.68
N ASN A 127 3.36 12.27 -15.30
CA ASN A 127 3.24 12.47 -16.74
C ASN A 127 3.87 13.79 -17.21
N GLY A 128 4.02 14.77 -16.32
CA GLY A 128 4.75 16.02 -16.59
C GLY A 128 6.25 15.96 -16.25
N LYS A 129 6.76 14.82 -15.77
CA LYS A 129 8.13 14.70 -15.31
C LYS A 129 9.13 14.72 -16.46
N TRP A 130 9.98 15.75 -16.48
CA TRP A 130 11.05 15.94 -17.44
C TRP A 130 12.34 15.24 -17.03
N LYS A 131 13.02 14.61 -18.00
CA LYS A 131 14.28 13.87 -17.80
C LYS A 131 15.40 14.37 -18.72
N GLY A 132 15.44 15.68 -18.98
CA GLY A 132 16.44 16.29 -19.85
C GLY A 132 16.07 16.34 -21.34
N GLN A 133 14.96 15.71 -21.74
CA GLN A 133 14.45 15.77 -23.11
C GLN A 133 12.95 16.01 -23.12
N THR A 134 12.52 17.02 -23.88
CA THR A 134 11.10 17.28 -24.13
C THR A 134 10.56 16.21 -25.08
N THR A 135 9.50 15.54 -24.66
CA THR A 135 8.83 14.49 -25.45
C THR A 135 7.44 14.93 -25.87
N GLU A 136 6.82 14.18 -26.79
CA GLU A 136 5.45 14.46 -27.23
C GLU A 136 4.42 14.31 -26.11
N LEU A 137 4.70 13.47 -25.10
CA LEU A 137 3.88 13.39 -23.89
C LEU A 137 3.80 14.73 -23.17
N HIS A 138 4.94 15.41 -23.00
CA HIS A 138 5.01 16.71 -22.33
C HIS A 138 4.21 17.76 -23.09
N ARG A 139 4.40 17.84 -24.41
CA ARG A 139 3.70 18.81 -25.27
C ARG A 139 2.19 18.56 -25.33
N THR A 140 1.77 17.29 -25.35
CA THR A 140 0.35 16.93 -25.37
C THR A 140 -0.30 17.25 -24.01
N THR A 141 0.40 16.93 -22.91
CA THR A 141 -0.07 17.23 -21.56
C THR A 141 -0.21 18.74 -21.35
N GLN A 142 0.81 19.53 -21.71
CA GLN A 142 0.79 20.98 -21.59
C GLN A 142 -0.36 21.60 -22.39
N GLU A 143 -0.52 21.23 -23.66
CA GLU A 143 -1.57 21.78 -24.52
C GLU A 143 -2.98 21.46 -23.99
N VAL A 144 -3.22 20.23 -23.53
CA VAL A 144 -4.50 19.85 -22.92
C VAL A 144 -4.75 20.59 -21.62
N VAL A 145 -3.78 20.61 -20.69
CA VAL A 145 -3.92 21.26 -19.37
C VAL A 145 -4.15 22.75 -19.54
N THR A 146 -3.40 23.42 -20.42
CA THR A 146 -3.54 24.87 -20.63
C THR A 146 -4.90 25.24 -21.20
N VAL A 147 -5.33 24.56 -22.27
CA VAL A 147 -6.59 24.91 -22.94
C VAL A 147 -7.80 24.53 -22.09
N SER A 148 -7.79 23.37 -21.45
CA SER A 148 -8.90 22.95 -20.60
C SER A 148 -9.00 23.79 -19.34
N THR A 149 -7.87 24.20 -18.75
CA THR A 149 -7.91 25.08 -17.58
C THR A 149 -8.44 26.46 -17.95
N ARG A 150 -8.07 27.00 -19.11
CA ARG A 150 -8.66 28.25 -19.59
C ARG A 150 -10.18 28.15 -19.70
N MET A 151 -10.68 27.05 -20.26
CA MET A 151 -12.12 26.80 -20.33
C MET A 151 -12.75 26.61 -18.94
N ALA A 152 -12.07 25.97 -17.99
CA ALA A 152 -12.55 25.85 -16.61
C ALA A 152 -12.58 27.21 -15.89
N MET A 153 -11.64 28.11 -16.21
CA MET A 153 -11.65 29.48 -15.69
C MET A 153 -12.75 30.35 -16.31
N GLU A 154 -13.10 30.12 -17.58
CA GLU A 154 -14.32 30.68 -18.18
C GLU A 154 -15.57 30.22 -17.40
N ASP A 155 -15.60 29.00 -16.84
CA ASP A 155 -16.70 28.53 -15.97
C ASP A 155 -16.69 29.15 -14.57
N MET A 156 -15.51 29.25 -13.97
CA MET A 156 -15.35 29.84 -12.64
C MET A 156 -15.67 31.34 -12.67
N ALA A 157 -15.54 32.01 -13.81
CA ALA A 157 -15.98 33.39 -13.99
C ALA A 157 -17.51 33.58 -13.87
N HIS A 158 -18.28 32.49 -13.97
CA HIS A 158 -19.73 32.46 -13.72
C HIS A 158 -20.09 32.10 -12.27
N ALA A 159 -19.12 31.77 -11.42
CA ALA A 159 -19.37 31.58 -9.99
C ALA A 159 -19.81 32.91 -9.34
N PRO A 160 -20.57 32.88 -8.23
CA PRO A 160 -20.87 34.10 -7.48
C PRO A 160 -19.61 34.86 -7.08
N ASP A 161 -19.67 36.18 -7.07
CA ASP A 161 -18.50 37.04 -6.80
C ASP A 161 -17.82 36.69 -5.47
N GLU A 162 -18.60 36.41 -4.41
CA GLU A 162 -18.10 35.97 -3.10
C GLU A 162 -17.19 34.72 -3.23
N VAL A 163 -17.60 33.74 -4.04
CA VAL A 163 -16.82 32.52 -4.29
C VAL A 163 -15.52 32.87 -5.02
N GLN A 164 -15.60 33.69 -6.07
CA GLN A 164 -14.43 34.08 -6.83
C GLN A 164 -13.43 34.86 -5.97
N GLU A 165 -13.91 35.79 -5.14
CA GLU A 165 -13.08 36.58 -4.23
C GLU A 165 -12.38 35.71 -3.20
N VAL A 166 -13.07 34.76 -2.58
CA VAL A 166 -12.48 33.83 -1.61
C VAL A 166 -11.38 32.99 -2.27
N LEU A 167 -11.66 32.38 -3.43
CA LEU A 167 -10.69 31.53 -4.10
C LEU A 167 -9.48 32.32 -4.63
N LYS A 168 -9.69 33.51 -5.20
CA LYS A 168 -8.60 34.43 -5.60
C LYS A 168 -7.77 34.85 -4.39
N GLY A 169 -8.43 35.18 -3.29
CA GLY A 169 -7.78 35.55 -2.04
C GLY A 169 -6.89 34.42 -1.51
N ASP A 170 -7.42 33.20 -1.42
CA ASP A 170 -6.65 32.04 -0.94
C ASP A 170 -5.46 31.72 -1.84
N PHE A 171 -5.64 31.81 -3.16
CA PHE A 171 -4.57 31.65 -4.14
C PHE A 171 -3.43 32.67 -3.94
N GLU A 172 -3.78 33.96 -3.78
CA GLU A 172 -2.83 35.05 -3.53
C GLU A 172 -2.16 34.93 -2.15
N ARG A 173 -2.93 34.63 -1.11
CA ARG A 173 -2.46 34.46 0.26
C ARG A 173 -1.45 33.32 0.37
N HIS A 174 -1.64 32.23 -0.34
CA HIS A 174 -0.72 31.10 -0.30
C HIS A 174 0.43 31.19 -1.31
N GLY A 175 0.42 32.17 -2.21
CA GLY A 175 1.41 32.29 -3.28
C GLY A 175 1.41 31.08 -4.19
N MET A 176 0.23 30.55 -4.51
CA MET A 176 0.06 29.35 -5.33
C MET A 176 0.47 29.60 -6.78
N GLY A 177 0.84 28.52 -7.48
CA GLY A 177 1.21 28.55 -8.90
C GLY A 177 -0.01 28.28 -9.79
N PRO A 178 -0.24 29.07 -10.86
CA PRO A 178 -1.43 28.93 -11.68
C PRO A 178 -1.28 27.74 -12.65
N LEU A 179 -1.95 26.64 -12.35
CA LEU A 179 -1.95 25.45 -13.21
C LEU A 179 -2.58 25.77 -14.57
N GLY A 180 -1.96 25.32 -15.66
CA GLY A 180 -2.47 25.39 -17.02
C GLY A 180 -2.41 26.78 -17.65
N CYS A 181 -3.17 27.73 -17.13
CA CYS A 181 -3.20 29.11 -17.61
C CYS A 181 -2.98 30.10 -16.47
N LYS A 182 -2.36 31.25 -16.75
CA LYS A 182 -1.98 32.23 -15.72
C LYS A 182 -3.16 32.80 -14.93
N GLU A 183 -4.36 32.79 -15.50
CA GLU A 183 -5.59 33.27 -14.85
C GLU A 183 -6.17 32.29 -13.82
N ASN A 184 -5.62 31.07 -13.72
CA ASN A 184 -6.15 30.05 -12.83
C ASN A 184 -5.83 30.32 -11.36
N TYR A 185 -6.88 30.58 -10.58
CA TYR A 185 -6.82 30.71 -9.12
C TYR A 185 -7.60 29.61 -8.37
N ALA A 186 -8.32 28.72 -9.08
CA ALA A 186 -9.33 27.85 -8.48
C ALA A 186 -8.92 26.38 -8.38
N TYR A 187 -8.13 25.89 -9.35
CA TYR A 187 -7.87 24.47 -9.53
C TYR A 187 -6.38 24.14 -9.39
N HIS A 188 -6.09 23.10 -8.60
CA HIS A 188 -4.72 22.64 -8.34
C HIS A 188 -4.33 21.43 -9.16
N THR A 189 -5.28 20.74 -9.76
CA THR A 189 -5.01 19.57 -10.58
C THR A 189 -6.04 19.40 -11.70
N VAL A 190 -5.64 18.62 -12.70
CA VAL A 190 -6.45 18.21 -13.83
C VAL A 190 -6.31 16.70 -14.00
N GLN A 191 -7.42 16.00 -14.17
CA GLN A 191 -7.46 14.59 -14.55
C GLN A 191 -8.19 14.42 -15.88
N CYS A 192 -7.63 13.64 -16.80
CA CYS A 192 -8.31 13.19 -18.01
C CYS A 192 -8.90 11.81 -17.80
N ASN A 193 -10.20 11.68 -18.03
CA ASN A 193 -10.95 10.44 -18.00
C ASN A 193 -11.42 10.10 -19.42
N LEU A 194 -10.99 8.94 -19.91
CA LEU A 194 -11.31 8.46 -21.24
C LEU A 194 -12.09 7.14 -21.15
N ALA A 195 -13.22 7.06 -21.85
CA ALA A 195 -13.98 5.81 -21.95
C ALA A 195 -14.47 5.59 -23.39
N TYR A 196 -14.24 4.38 -23.89
CA TYR A 196 -14.80 3.89 -25.15
C TYR A 196 -16.31 3.64 -24.99
N VAL A 197 -17.10 4.02 -25.99
CA VAL A 197 -18.56 3.83 -25.98
C VAL A 197 -18.93 2.39 -26.35
N GLY A 198 -19.81 1.77 -25.56
CA GLY A 198 -20.25 0.38 -25.75
C GLY A 198 -19.51 -0.63 -24.86
N LYS A 199 -18.76 -0.15 -23.87
CA LYS A 199 -18.22 -0.95 -22.77
C LYS A 199 -18.58 -0.30 -21.45
N SER A 200 -18.70 -1.12 -20.41
CA SER A 200 -18.83 -0.63 -19.03
C SER A 200 -17.73 0.41 -18.74
N MET A 201 -18.15 1.56 -18.20
CA MET A 201 -17.21 2.59 -17.74
C MET A 201 -16.38 2.08 -16.57
N GLU A 202 -16.97 1.24 -15.72
CA GLU A 202 -16.27 0.62 -14.59
C GLU A 202 -15.13 -0.29 -15.04
N GLY A 203 -15.35 -1.09 -16.10
CA GLY A 203 -14.28 -1.90 -16.67
C GLY A 203 -13.11 -1.09 -17.25
N GLN A 204 -13.32 0.19 -17.57
CA GLN A 204 -12.30 1.06 -18.21
C GLN A 204 -11.63 2.04 -17.24
N MET A 205 -12.37 2.53 -16.26
CA MET A 205 -11.93 3.56 -15.33
C MET A 205 -11.82 3.02 -13.89
N GLY A 206 -12.38 1.85 -13.60
CA GLY A 206 -12.52 1.28 -12.26
C GLY A 206 -13.71 1.86 -11.49
N ILE A 207 -14.20 1.10 -10.51
CA ILE A 207 -15.39 1.45 -9.70
C ILE A 207 -15.33 2.85 -9.11
N ARG A 208 -14.15 3.28 -8.66
CA ARG A 208 -13.94 4.57 -8.01
C ARG A 208 -14.21 5.78 -8.90
N TYR A 209 -14.03 5.67 -10.22
CA TYR A 209 -14.17 6.81 -11.15
C TYR A 209 -15.37 6.67 -12.07
N ALA A 210 -15.96 5.48 -12.14
CA ALA A 210 -17.08 5.16 -12.99
C ALA A 210 -18.38 4.89 -12.23
N GLY A 211 -18.31 4.37 -11.01
CA GLY A 211 -19.47 4.13 -10.15
C GLY A 211 -19.81 5.32 -9.27
N PRO A 212 -20.88 5.23 -8.46
CA PRO A 212 -21.27 6.29 -7.54
C PRO A 212 -20.18 6.50 -6.49
N HIS A 213 -19.69 7.74 -6.37
CA HIS A 213 -18.64 8.04 -5.39
C HIS A 213 -18.70 9.49 -4.90
N ARG A 214 -17.89 9.75 -3.86
CA ARG A 214 -17.57 11.08 -3.33
C ARG A 214 -16.07 11.28 -3.37
N ASP A 215 -15.64 12.46 -3.76
CA ASP A 215 -14.24 12.85 -3.66
C ASP A 215 -13.95 13.36 -2.25
N GLN A 216 -13.86 12.42 -1.29
CA GLN A 216 -13.73 12.71 0.14
C GLN A 216 -12.47 13.50 0.52
N ASN A 217 -11.52 13.64 -0.40
CA ASN A 217 -10.27 14.36 -0.21
C ASN A 217 -10.22 15.70 -0.94
N ASP A 218 -11.33 16.15 -1.55
CA ASP A 218 -11.44 17.48 -2.14
C ASP A 218 -11.72 18.55 -1.08
N CYS A 219 -11.41 19.80 -1.41
CA CYS A 219 -11.62 20.92 -0.48
C CYS A 219 -13.10 21.32 -0.47
N PRO A 220 -13.79 21.34 0.70
CA PRO A 220 -15.22 21.65 0.79
C PRO A 220 -15.60 23.06 0.32
N GLY A 221 -14.66 24.01 0.36
CA GLY A 221 -14.85 25.38 -0.11
C GLY A 221 -14.51 25.58 -1.59
N HIS A 222 -14.01 24.54 -2.27
CA HIS A 222 -13.68 24.57 -3.69
C HIS A 222 -14.69 23.74 -4.50
N TYR A 223 -14.55 23.82 -5.82
CA TYR A 223 -15.39 23.13 -6.78
C TYR A 223 -14.54 22.31 -7.73
N SER A 224 -15.20 21.32 -8.30
CA SER A 224 -14.68 20.56 -9.43
C SER A 224 -15.41 20.98 -10.68
N THR A 225 -14.69 21.14 -11.79
CA THR A 225 -15.28 21.46 -13.09
C THR A 225 -14.99 20.36 -14.07
N MET A 226 -16.05 19.75 -14.59
CA MET A 226 -15.99 18.74 -15.63
C MET A 226 -16.27 19.40 -16.98
N ILE A 227 -15.29 19.35 -17.87
CA ILE A 227 -15.40 19.77 -19.26
C ILE A 227 -15.44 18.52 -20.13
N THR A 228 -16.43 18.45 -21.02
CA THR A 228 -16.53 17.35 -21.97
C THR A 228 -16.33 17.79 -23.40
N ARG A 229 -15.48 17.04 -24.11
CA ARG A 229 -15.32 17.19 -25.56
C ARG A 229 -15.17 15.82 -26.19
N SER A 230 -16.26 15.06 -26.14
CA SER A 230 -16.30 13.67 -26.58
C SER A 230 -16.19 13.59 -28.10
N ARG A 231 -15.76 12.43 -28.61
CA ARG A 231 -15.82 12.13 -30.05
C ARG A 231 -16.95 11.14 -30.26
N LEU A 232 -18.14 11.66 -30.52
CA LEU A 232 -19.36 10.85 -30.65
C LEU A 232 -19.97 11.07 -32.05
N PRO A 233 -20.48 10.02 -32.71
CA PRO A 233 -21.30 10.17 -33.90
C PRO A 233 -22.58 11.00 -33.60
N PRO A 234 -23.17 11.69 -34.60
CA PRO A 234 -24.32 12.59 -34.38
C PRO A 234 -25.56 11.93 -33.76
N ASN A 235 -25.71 10.63 -33.91
CA ASN A 235 -26.82 9.80 -33.43
C ASN A 235 -26.49 9.05 -32.14
N TYR A 236 -25.63 9.62 -31.29
CA TYR A 236 -25.31 9.09 -29.98
C TYR A 236 -25.93 9.98 -28.90
N CYS A 237 -26.43 9.34 -27.85
CA CYS A 237 -26.79 10.01 -26.62
C CYS A 237 -25.51 10.50 -25.91
N PRO A 238 -25.43 11.78 -25.52
CA PRO A 238 -24.28 12.30 -24.80
C PRO A 238 -24.15 11.63 -23.43
N PRO A 239 -22.92 11.57 -22.87
CA PRO A 239 -22.72 11.08 -21.51
C PRO A 239 -23.43 12.00 -20.52
N ARG A 240 -23.65 11.53 -19.28
CA ARG A 240 -24.33 12.31 -18.23
C ARG A 240 -23.48 12.36 -16.98
N LEU A 241 -23.61 13.43 -16.19
CA LEU A 241 -23.19 13.43 -14.79
C LEU A 241 -24.42 13.53 -13.92
N VAL A 242 -24.61 12.57 -13.02
CA VAL A 242 -25.74 12.51 -12.09
C VAL A 242 -25.25 12.93 -10.71
N LEU A 243 -26.02 13.79 -10.03
CA LEU A 243 -25.82 14.26 -8.66
C LEU A 243 -26.98 13.71 -7.80
N PRO A 244 -26.99 12.41 -7.47
CA PRO A 244 -28.14 11.72 -6.87
C PRO A 244 -28.60 12.36 -5.56
N GLY A 245 -27.68 12.74 -4.67
CA GLY A 245 -28.00 13.39 -3.40
C GLY A 245 -28.65 14.77 -3.55
N LEU A 246 -28.59 15.35 -4.75
CA LEU A 246 -29.18 16.64 -5.08
C LEU A 246 -30.39 16.52 -6.02
N GLY A 247 -30.78 15.31 -6.41
CA GLY A 247 -31.91 15.09 -7.31
C GLY A 247 -31.72 15.68 -8.71
N ALA A 248 -30.48 15.85 -9.18
CA ALA A 248 -30.18 16.56 -10.42
C ALA A 248 -29.18 15.79 -11.31
N TYR A 249 -29.17 16.09 -12.60
CA TYR A 249 -28.19 15.58 -13.56
C TYR A 249 -27.92 16.58 -14.67
N SER A 250 -26.81 16.44 -15.39
CA SER A 250 -26.51 17.24 -16.59
C SER A 250 -26.13 16.32 -17.74
N LYS A 251 -26.66 16.61 -18.95
CA LYS A 251 -26.10 16.04 -20.18
C LYS A 251 -24.76 16.70 -20.47
N LEU A 252 -23.74 15.90 -20.71
CA LEU A 252 -22.37 16.33 -20.96
C LEU A 252 -22.14 16.48 -22.47
N ILE A 253 -22.79 17.49 -23.05
CA ILE A 253 -22.62 17.84 -24.47
C ILE A 253 -21.24 18.46 -24.72
N ASP A 254 -20.85 18.56 -25.99
CA ASP A 254 -19.55 19.13 -26.36
C ASP A 254 -19.40 20.58 -25.91
N PHE A 255 -18.27 20.91 -25.29
CA PHE A 255 -17.90 22.23 -24.74
C PHE A 255 -18.72 22.71 -23.53
N LEU A 256 -19.64 21.89 -23.03
CA LEU A 256 -20.33 22.17 -21.77
C LEU A 256 -19.35 22.03 -20.61
N GLY A 257 -19.42 23.00 -19.69
CA GLY A 257 -18.75 22.96 -18.40
C GLY A 257 -19.78 22.79 -17.29
N LEU A 258 -19.64 21.73 -16.50
CA LEU A 258 -20.40 21.55 -15.26
C LEU A 258 -19.45 21.76 -14.09
N THR A 259 -19.67 22.82 -13.32
CA THR A 259 -18.96 23.04 -12.07
C THR A 259 -19.84 22.62 -10.91
N PHE A 260 -19.30 21.81 -10.00
CA PHE A 260 -20.05 21.21 -8.89
C PHE A 260 -19.15 20.92 -7.69
N GLN A 261 -19.74 20.75 -6.51
CA GLN A 261 -19.02 20.29 -5.32
C GLN A 261 -18.88 18.76 -5.35
N ALA A 262 -17.71 18.24 -5.72
CA ALA A 262 -17.46 16.79 -5.86
C ALA A 262 -17.49 15.99 -4.54
N MET A 263 -17.67 16.68 -3.41
CA MET A 263 -17.90 16.03 -2.12
C MET A 263 -19.33 15.49 -1.95
N TYR A 264 -20.28 15.91 -2.81
CA TYR A 264 -21.57 15.23 -2.93
C TYR A 264 -21.41 13.94 -3.75
N ASP A 265 -22.32 12.99 -3.51
CA ASP A 265 -22.40 11.80 -4.35
C ASP A 265 -22.60 12.20 -5.81
N HIS A 266 -21.81 11.60 -6.68
CA HIS A 266 -21.92 11.80 -8.10
C HIS A 266 -21.53 10.53 -8.87
N LEU A 267 -22.10 10.39 -10.06
CA LEU A 267 -21.92 9.26 -10.95
C LEU A 267 -21.83 9.75 -12.39
N GLY A 268 -20.80 9.30 -13.12
CA GLY A 268 -20.73 9.50 -14.57
C GLY A 268 -21.44 8.37 -15.31
N MET A 269 -22.32 8.71 -16.24
CA MET A 269 -22.93 7.74 -17.16
C MET A 269 -22.21 7.79 -18.52
N PRO A 270 -21.97 6.66 -19.17
CA PRO A 270 -21.39 6.62 -20.50
C PRO A 270 -22.28 7.30 -21.55
N ALA A 271 -21.69 7.56 -22.72
CA ALA A 271 -22.48 7.80 -23.93
C ALA A 271 -22.97 6.47 -24.50
N TYR A 272 -24.07 6.48 -25.25
CA TYR A 272 -24.63 5.29 -25.90
C TYR A 272 -25.03 5.60 -27.34
N PRO A 273 -24.94 4.64 -28.28
CA PRO A 273 -25.60 4.79 -29.56
C PRO A 273 -27.12 4.94 -29.34
N SER A 274 -27.81 5.77 -30.12
CA SER A 274 -29.28 5.77 -30.08
C SER A 274 -29.85 4.42 -30.57
N PRO A 275 -31.07 4.03 -30.17
CA PRO A 275 -31.69 2.79 -30.60
C PRO A 275 -31.57 2.55 -32.11
N GLY A 276 -31.06 1.38 -32.50
CA GLY A 276 -30.83 1.02 -33.91
C GLY A 276 -29.54 1.58 -34.54
N THR A 277 -28.73 2.34 -33.81
CA THR A 277 -27.43 2.84 -34.27
C THR A 277 -26.30 1.84 -33.97
N PRO A 278 -25.48 1.44 -34.95
CA PRO A 278 -24.32 0.58 -34.68
C PRO A 278 -23.28 1.26 -33.80
N SER A 279 -22.67 0.50 -32.88
CA SER A 279 -21.53 1.00 -32.12
C SER A 279 -20.30 1.24 -33.01
N SER A 280 -19.66 2.39 -32.86
CA SER A 280 -18.45 2.81 -33.57
C SER A 280 -17.22 2.59 -32.69
N SER A 281 -16.22 1.89 -33.23
CA SER A 281 -14.91 1.67 -32.59
C SER A 281 -14.11 2.96 -32.33
N LYS A 282 -14.61 4.10 -32.83
CA LYS A 282 -14.02 5.43 -32.72
C LYS A 282 -14.78 6.35 -31.77
N ALA A 283 -15.89 5.88 -31.19
CA ALA A 283 -16.71 6.66 -30.28
C ALA A 283 -16.11 6.65 -28.86
N TYR A 284 -15.77 7.83 -28.35
CA TYR A 284 -15.11 8.00 -27.06
C TYR A 284 -15.69 9.16 -26.27
N ARG A 285 -15.94 8.91 -24.98
CA ARG A 285 -16.09 9.96 -23.97
C ARG A 285 -14.71 10.49 -23.61
N PHE A 286 -14.53 11.80 -23.73
CA PHE A 286 -13.32 12.52 -23.34
C PHE A 286 -13.70 13.62 -22.35
N ALA A 287 -13.38 13.40 -21.07
CA ALA A 287 -13.73 14.28 -19.97
C ALA A 287 -12.47 14.78 -19.25
N LEU A 288 -12.40 16.09 -19.03
CA LEU A 288 -11.34 16.76 -18.31
C LEU A 288 -11.91 17.31 -17.00
N ILE A 289 -11.32 16.93 -15.88
CA ILE A 289 -11.83 17.22 -14.54
C ILE A 289 -10.80 18.07 -13.82
N HIS A 290 -11.18 19.31 -13.54
CA HIS A 290 -10.39 20.27 -12.77
C HIS A 290 -10.87 20.22 -11.33
N TYR A 291 -9.97 20.05 -10.37
CA TYR A 291 -10.36 19.96 -8.95
C TYR A 291 -9.24 20.43 -8.02
N THR A 292 -9.56 20.56 -6.74
CA THR A 292 -8.61 20.97 -5.70
C THR A 292 -8.68 20.02 -4.50
N PRO A 293 -7.65 19.18 -4.31
CA PRO A 293 -7.52 18.38 -3.09
C PRO A 293 -7.47 19.27 -1.85
N GLN A 294 -8.13 18.85 -0.77
CA GLN A 294 -8.28 19.58 0.49
C GLN A 294 -6.93 20.12 1.00
N ARG A 295 -5.92 19.25 1.05
CA ARG A 295 -4.60 19.62 1.58
C ARG A 295 -3.85 20.61 0.68
N MET A 296 -4.07 20.55 -0.64
CA MET A 296 -3.49 21.52 -1.56
C MET A 296 -4.17 22.89 -1.39
N GLY A 297 -5.50 22.92 -1.39
CA GLY A 297 -6.28 24.16 -1.20
C GLY A 297 -6.02 24.83 0.15
N ALA A 298 -5.81 24.04 1.22
CA ALA A 298 -5.43 24.56 2.54
C ALA A 298 -3.93 24.92 2.68
N ALA A 299 -3.13 24.73 1.62
CA ALA A 299 -1.66 24.86 1.63
C ALA A 299 -0.96 24.07 2.74
N GLU A 300 -1.52 22.92 3.10
CA GLU A 300 -0.98 22.00 4.12
C GLU A 300 0.04 21.01 3.55
N THR A 301 0.27 21.02 2.24
CA THR A 301 1.22 20.13 1.56
C THR A 301 2.67 20.58 1.69
N ARG A 302 3.62 19.67 1.43
CA ARG A 302 5.02 20.02 1.15
C ARG A 302 5.20 20.06 -0.36
N GLN A 303 5.34 21.25 -0.93
CA GLN A 303 5.56 21.40 -2.37
C GLN A 303 7.02 21.08 -2.69
N ARG A 304 7.28 20.09 -3.55
CA ARG A 304 8.64 19.81 -4.00
C ARG A 304 9.03 20.83 -5.07
N ILE A 305 9.80 21.84 -4.69
CA ILE A 305 10.19 22.93 -5.58
C ILE A 305 11.43 22.60 -6.39
N GLY A 306 12.40 21.88 -5.84
CA GLY A 306 13.65 21.57 -6.56
C GLY A 306 14.41 20.40 -5.94
N ALA A 307 15.64 20.20 -6.40
CA ALA A 307 16.57 19.23 -5.84
C ALA A 307 18.00 19.79 -5.84
N LEU A 308 18.74 19.50 -4.78
CA LEU A 308 20.19 19.60 -4.66
C LEU A 308 20.78 18.18 -4.71
N PRO A 309 22.10 18.01 -4.90
CA PRO A 309 22.71 16.69 -4.82
C PRO A 309 22.33 15.97 -3.52
N ASN A 310 21.58 14.87 -3.64
CA ASN A 310 21.05 14.05 -2.54
C ASN A 310 20.01 14.73 -1.60
N ILE A 311 19.51 15.93 -1.90
CA ILE A 311 18.56 16.64 -1.04
C ILE A 311 17.41 17.19 -1.89
N HIS A 312 16.16 16.99 -1.47
CA HIS A 312 15.01 17.61 -2.13
C HIS A 312 14.73 18.96 -1.48
N ALA A 313 14.54 19.99 -2.30
CA ALA A 313 14.12 21.30 -1.83
C ALA A 313 12.58 21.32 -1.76
N PHE A 314 12.06 21.68 -0.59
CA PHE A 314 10.63 21.80 -0.36
C PHE A 314 10.26 23.22 0.03
N LEU A 315 9.09 23.63 -0.42
CA LEU A 315 8.34 24.73 0.17
C LEU A 315 7.30 24.10 1.10
N THR A 316 7.51 24.23 2.40
CA THR A 316 6.71 23.57 3.44
C THR A 316 5.53 24.46 3.86
N PRO A 317 4.51 23.93 4.56
CA PRO A 317 3.39 24.75 5.04
C PRO A 317 3.84 25.99 5.83
N GLU A 318 4.89 25.86 6.65
CA GLU A 318 5.52 26.91 7.46
C GLU A 318 6.12 28.05 6.62
N MET A 319 6.53 27.76 5.37
CA MET A 319 7.05 28.76 4.44
C MET A 319 5.93 29.56 3.75
N ARG A 320 4.70 29.00 3.70
CA ARG A 320 3.53 29.58 3.01
C ARG A 320 2.50 30.20 3.96
N SER A 321 2.43 29.70 5.20
CA SER A 321 1.49 30.09 6.25
C SER A 321 2.24 30.47 7.51
N SER A 322 1.86 31.57 8.17
CA SER A 322 2.50 31.99 9.41
C SER A 322 2.10 31.18 10.65
N LYS A 323 1.05 30.36 10.56
CA LYS A 323 0.49 29.59 11.69
C LYS A 323 0.84 28.10 11.67
N ALA A 324 1.52 27.60 10.65
CA ALA A 324 1.95 26.21 10.62
C ALA A 324 3.18 26.07 11.53
N GLU A 325 3.02 25.39 12.66
CA GLU A 325 4.13 25.01 13.53
C GLU A 325 3.96 23.51 13.83
N LYS A 326 5.06 22.75 13.68
CA LYS A 326 5.27 21.32 14.02
C LYS A 326 4.87 20.30 12.95
N ASP A 327 5.84 19.95 12.09
CA ASP A 327 6.35 18.56 11.93
C ASP A 327 7.23 18.38 10.67
N ILE A 328 8.55 18.54 10.79
CA ILE A 328 9.52 18.13 9.74
C ILE A 328 10.83 17.68 10.45
N VAL A 329 11.56 16.59 10.16
CA VAL A 329 11.87 15.83 8.93
C VAL A 329 12.29 14.39 9.30
N LYS A 330 11.97 13.38 8.49
CA LYS A 330 12.83 12.19 8.28
C LYS A 330 13.03 11.89 6.78
N GLY A 331 14.31 11.91 6.39
CA GLY A 331 14.99 11.12 5.34
C GLY A 331 14.51 11.21 3.89
N LEU A 332 15.34 11.79 2.99
CA LEU A 332 15.21 11.60 1.54
C LEU A 332 16.59 11.49 0.86
N GLN A 333 16.70 10.55 -0.10
CA GLN A 333 17.83 10.27 -0.98
C GLN A 333 17.56 10.74 -2.43
N ALA A 334 18.59 10.65 -3.28
CA ALA A 334 18.78 11.24 -4.61
C ALA A 334 17.66 11.09 -5.68
N ASP A 335 17.43 12.23 -6.34
CA ASP A 335 16.86 12.63 -7.66
C ASP A 335 16.10 11.68 -8.62
N SER A 336 15.16 10.86 -8.11
CA SER A 336 14.18 10.14 -8.97
C SER A 336 12.77 10.77 -9.02
N PHE A 337 12.56 11.97 -8.48
CA PHE A 337 11.22 12.54 -8.28
C PHE A 337 10.93 13.82 -9.09
N ALA A 338 9.66 14.12 -9.35
CA ALA A 338 9.23 15.35 -10.04
C ALA A 338 9.22 16.56 -9.09
N ASN A 339 9.58 17.75 -9.58
CA ASN A 339 9.62 19.02 -8.84
C ASN A 339 9.19 20.22 -9.69
N TYR A 340 8.69 21.28 -9.06
CA TYR A 340 8.12 22.42 -9.80
C TYR A 340 9.12 23.22 -10.63
N LEU A 341 10.36 23.46 -10.16
CA LEU A 341 11.35 24.25 -10.92
C LEU A 341 11.83 23.56 -12.20
N ARG A 342 11.79 22.22 -12.25
CA ARG A 342 12.18 21.46 -13.46
C ARG A 342 10.98 21.08 -14.31
N ASP A 343 9.90 20.65 -13.66
CA ASP A 343 8.78 19.98 -14.31
C ASP A 343 7.53 20.88 -14.43
N GLY A 344 7.50 22.02 -13.73
CA GLY A 344 6.42 23.02 -13.76
C GLY A 344 6.07 23.60 -15.14
N PRO A 345 7.05 23.90 -16.03
CA PRO A 345 6.75 24.43 -17.36
C PRO A 345 5.85 23.53 -18.20
N TRP A 346 5.77 22.23 -17.91
CA TRP A 346 4.94 21.28 -18.67
C TRP A 346 3.49 21.24 -18.21
N ILE A 347 3.17 21.92 -17.11
CA ILE A 347 1.81 21.99 -16.54
C ILE A 347 1.35 23.43 -16.29
N MET A 348 2.16 24.44 -16.59
CA MET A 348 1.85 25.88 -16.46
C MET A 348 2.23 26.62 -17.74
N GLU A 349 1.57 27.75 -18.01
CA GLU A 349 2.02 28.71 -19.03
C GLU A 349 3.28 29.45 -18.55
N ASP A 350 4.17 29.82 -19.48
CA ASP A 350 5.49 30.41 -19.18
C ASP A 350 5.42 31.63 -18.25
N GLU A 351 4.45 32.53 -18.47
CA GLU A 351 4.25 33.73 -17.64
C GLU A 351 3.86 33.35 -16.21
N GLY A 352 2.85 32.47 -16.05
CA GLY A 352 2.40 32.00 -14.75
C GLY A 352 3.44 31.16 -14.00
N TYR A 353 4.19 30.34 -14.73
CA TYR A 353 5.34 29.61 -14.21
C TYR A 353 6.43 30.55 -13.69
N SER A 354 6.79 31.57 -14.47
CA SER A 354 7.84 32.52 -14.10
C SER A 354 7.44 33.34 -12.87
N ASP A 355 6.19 33.79 -12.79
CA ASP A 355 5.65 34.47 -11.61
C ASP A 355 5.65 33.53 -10.37
N TYR A 356 5.31 32.24 -10.55
CA TYR A 356 5.42 31.25 -9.47
C TYR A 356 6.86 31.02 -9.00
N VAL A 357 7.84 30.97 -9.91
CA VAL A 357 9.26 30.90 -9.54
C VAL A 357 9.66 32.10 -8.68
N GLY A 358 9.23 33.30 -9.05
CA GLY A 358 9.41 34.51 -8.25
C GLY A 358 8.80 34.38 -6.84
N ARG A 359 7.58 33.83 -6.75
CA ARG A 359 6.90 33.55 -5.48
C ARG A 359 7.68 32.60 -4.58
N VAL A 360 8.16 31.49 -5.15
CA VAL A 360 8.99 30.50 -4.44
C VAL A 360 10.29 31.14 -3.94
N CYS A 361 10.99 31.89 -4.79
CA CYS A 361 12.22 32.58 -4.40
C CYS A 361 11.98 33.53 -3.22
N TYR A 362 10.92 34.34 -3.26
CA TYR A 362 10.58 35.23 -2.16
C TYR A 362 10.26 34.44 -0.88
N GLN A 363 9.42 33.41 -0.94
CA GLN A 363 9.03 32.63 0.25
C GLN A 363 10.22 31.95 0.92
N VAL A 364 11.15 31.41 0.13
CA VAL A 364 12.39 30.81 0.65
C VAL A 364 13.27 31.87 1.32
N ASN A 365 13.52 33.00 0.65
CA ASN A 365 14.34 34.09 1.22
C ASN A 365 13.71 34.66 2.49
N ARG A 366 12.41 34.92 2.48
CA ARG A 366 11.65 35.35 3.66
C ARG A 366 11.83 34.37 4.81
N TYR A 367 11.65 33.08 4.56
CA TYR A 367 11.77 32.05 5.60
C TYR A 367 13.17 31.97 6.21
N LEU A 368 14.22 32.20 5.41
CA LEU A 368 15.59 32.31 5.93
C LEU A 368 15.77 33.57 6.79
N LEU A 369 15.23 34.71 6.36
CA LEU A 369 15.31 35.96 7.11
C LEU A 369 14.54 35.92 8.44
N MET A 370 13.42 35.20 8.51
CA MET A 370 12.67 35.01 9.76
C MET A 370 13.46 34.27 10.85
N GLN A 371 14.49 33.50 10.48
CA GLN A 371 15.33 32.78 11.44
C GLN A 371 16.41 33.67 12.07
N THR A 372 16.57 34.90 11.57
CA THR A 372 17.50 35.85 12.15
C THR A 372 16.97 36.43 13.47
N PRO A 373 17.84 36.93 14.37
CA PRO A 373 17.38 37.57 15.60
C PRO A 373 16.43 38.75 15.32
N GLY A 374 15.23 38.73 15.92
CA GLY A 374 14.18 39.74 15.68
C GLY A 374 14.61 41.19 15.91
N ARG A 375 15.63 41.42 16.74
CA ARG A 375 16.23 42.76 16.97
C ARG A 375 16.82 43.41 15.72
N LEU A 376 17.13 42.64 14.68
CA LEU A 376 17.76 43.16 13.46
C LEU A 376 16.75 43.72 12.45
N LYS A 377 15.45 43.44 12.62
CA LYS A 377 14.35 43.99 11.80
C LYS A 377 14.61 43.90 10.29
N PHE A 378 14.97 42.72 9.80
CA PHE A 378 15.14 42.51 8.37
C PHE A 378 13.82 42.71 7.63
N GLU A 379 13.90 43.36 6.48
CA GLU A 379 12.79 43.56 5.56
C GLU A 379 13.12 42.91 4.22
N LEU A 380 12.10 42.38 3.55
CA LEU A 380 12.19 41.86 2.20
C LEU A 380 11.10 42.50 1.34
N ASP A 381 11.51 43.35 0.40
CA ASP A 381 10.59 44.00 -0.52
C ASP A 381 10.22 43.03 -1.66
N PRO A 382 8.94 42.62 -1.78
CA PRO A 382 8.51 41.70 -2.84
C PRO A 382 8.60 42.30 -4.24
N VAL A 383 8.45 43.62 -4.38
CA VAL A 383 8.50 44.35 -5.65
C VAL A 383 9.93 44.42 -6.14
N LEU A 384 10.88 44.81 -5.29
CA LEU A 384 12.30 44.86 -5.66
C LEU A 384 12.85 43.47 -5.97
N LEU A 385 12.49 42.44 -5.18
CA LEU A 385 12.94 41.08 -5.46
C LEU A 385 12.35 40.55 -6.79
N ALA A 386 11.07 40.83 -7.07
CA ALA A 386 10.45 40.46 -8.34
C ALA A 386 11.13 41.17 -9.53
N GLN A 387 11.42 42.47 -9.41
CA GLN A 387 12.15 43.22 -10.44
C GLN A 387 13.57 42.68 -10.69
N ALA A 388 14.21 42.11 -9.66
CA ALA A 388 15.54 41.53 -9.77
C ALA A 388 15.56 40.17 -10.52
N ILE A 389 14.43 39.47 -10.58
CA ILE A 389 14.33 38.18 -11.25
C ILE A 389 13.77 38.40 -12.65
N THR A 390 14.64 38.27 -13.67
CA THR A 390 14.27 38.44 -15.08
C THR A 390 14.44 37.15 -15.87
N TYR A 391 13.59 36.93 -16.86
CA TYR A 391 13.64 35.80 -17.78
C TYR A 391 13.51 36.27 -19.24
N THR A 392 13.91 35.42 -20.18
CA THR A 392 13.67 35.64 -21.61
C THR A 392 12.32 35.01 -21.96
N ALA A 393 11.35 35.84 -22.32
CA ALA A 393 10.04 35.39 -22.76
C ALA A 393 10.11 34.72 -24.13
N SER A 394 9.00 34.09 -24.54
CA SER A 394 8.91 33.34 -25.80
C SER A 394 9.05 34.21 -27.06
N ASP A 395 8.83 35.52 -26.95
CA ASP A 395 9.08 36.51 -28.01
C ASP A 395 10.57 36.95 -28.08
N GLY A 396 11.42 36.42 -27.21
CA GLY A 396 12.84 36.80 -27.08
C GLY A 396 13.07 38.05 -26.24
N GLY A 397 12.02 38.73 -25.78
CA GLY A 397 12.09 39.89 -24.92
C GLY A 397 12.48 39.53 -23.48
N ARG A 398 13.21 40.40 -22.81
CA ARG A 398 13.53 40.25 -21.38
C ARG A 398 12.38 40.81 -20.55
N SER A 399 11.79 39.98 -19.69
CA SER A 399 10.70 40.34 -18.78
C SER A 399 11.10 40.11 -17.32
N ALA A 400 10.60 40.93 -16.40
CA ALA A 400 10.72 40.67 -14.96
C ALA A 400 9.51 39.85 -14.48
N VAL A 401 9.70 39.05 -13.42
CA VAL A 401 8.56 38.38 -12.76
C VAL A 401 7.72 39.43 -12.04
N LYS A 402 6.42 39.18 -11.90
CA LYS A 402 5.50 40.12 -11.24
C LYS A 402 5.51 39.93 -9.72
N PRO A 403 5.46 41.03 -8.94
CA PRO A 403 5.16 40.91 -7.52
C PRO A 403 3.73 40.42 -7.33
N TRP A 404 3.44 39.85 -6.15
CA TRP A 404 2.08 39.46 -5.78
C TRP A 404 1.58 40.25 -4.59
N ALA A 405 0.28 40.54 -4.56
CA ALA A 405 -0.28 41.57 -3.70
C ALA A 405 -0.27 41.20 -2.21
N MET A 406 -0.43 39.91 -1.91
CA MET A 406 -0.48 39.38 -0.54
C MET A 406 0.85 38.74 -0.10
N ALA A 407 1.99 39.21 -0.63
CA ALA A 407 3.30 38.72 -0.22
C ALA A 407 3.52 38.96 1.28
N PRO A 408 3.78 37.90 2.08
CA PRO A 408 3.89 38.03 3.52
C PRO A 408 5.14 38.82 3.92
N SER A 409 5.02 39.70 4.90
CA SER A 409 6.14 40.47 5.48
C SER A 409 7.14 39.57 6.22
N VAL A 410 8.40 39.99 6.37
CA VAL A 410 9.39 39.22 7.16
C VAL A 410 9.03 39.26 8.64
N GLN A 411 8.64 40.42 9.15
CA GLN A 411 8.09 40.60 10.49
C GLN A 411 6.61 40.92 10.36
N GLU A 412 5.76 40.14 11.02
CA GLU A 412 4.32 40.44 11.08
C GLU A 412 4.13 41.75 11.84
N GLU A 413 3.63 42.77 11.12
CA GLU A 413 3.30 44.06 11.69
C GLU A 413 1.79 44.23 11.59
N THR A 414 1.12 44.47 12.72
CA THR A 414 -0.35 44.62 12.78
C THR A 414 -0.87 45.75 11.90
N ASP A 415 -0.01 46.73 11.60
CA ASP A 415 -0.35 47.92 10.81
C ASP A 415 0.01 47.76 9.32
N ASN A 416 0.58 46.61 8.91
CA ASN A 416 0.93 46.36 7.52
C ASN A 416 -0.32 45.97 6.70
N GLU A 417 -0.65 46.80 5.71
CA GLU A 417 -1.82 46.61 4.85
C GLU A 417 -1.86 45.22 4.19
N ARG A 418 -0.69 44.63 3.85
CA ARG A 418 -0.62 43.28 3.25
C ARG A 418 -1.00 42.21 4.25
N ASP A 419 -0.52 42.31 5.49
CA ASP A 419 -0.80 41.31 6.53
C ASP A 419 -2.26 41.40 6.98
N GLN A 420 -2.83 42.60 7.07
CA GLN A 420 -4.26 42.81 7.31
C GLN A 420 -5.13 42.15 6.21
N LYS A 421 -4.77 42.35 4.94
CA LYS A 421 -5.45 41.69 3.80
C LYS A 421 -5.36 40.17 3.88
N ARG A 422 -4.22 39.62 4.30
CA ARG A 422 -4.02 38.17 4.47
C ARG A 422 -4.90 37.62 5.61
N GLU A 423 -4.98 38.33 6.72
CA GLU A 423 -5.82 37.94 7.87
C GLU A 423 -7.31 37.98 7.51
N GLU A 424 -7.75 39.05 6.85
CA GLU A 424 -9.12 39.18 6.35
C GLU A 424 -9.46 38.04 5.39
N CYS A 425 -8.54 37.74 4.47
CA CYS A 425 -8.69 36.62 3.53
C CYS A 425 -8.77 35.27 4.26
N GLU A 426 -7.91 35.01 5.26
CA GLU A 426 -7.96 33.77 6.05
C GLU A 426 -9.31 33.62 6.77
N LYS A 427 -9.81 34.71 7.37
CA LYS A 427 -11.11 34.74 8.03
C LYS A 427 -12.24 34.44 7.05
N ARG A 428 -12.28 35.13 5.92
CA ARG A 428 -13.29 34.94 4.86
C ARG A 428 -13.29 33.52 4.32
N SER A 429 -12.11 32.95 4.11
CA SER A 429 -11.94 31.58 3.59
C SER A 429 -12.37 30.53 4.61
N LYS A 430 -12.08 30.74 5.89
CA LYS A 430 -12.61 29.91 6.98
C LYS A 430 -14.14 29.99 7.06
N GLU A 431 -14.71 31.19 6.98
CA GLU A 431 -16.15 31.39 6.98
C GLU A 431 -16.82 30.70 5.80
N HIS A 432 -16.23 30.84 4.60
CA HIS A 432 -16.65 30.16 3.37
C HIS A 432 -16.60 28.64 3.52
N MET A 433 -15.48 28.09 3.99
CA MET A 433 -15.34 26.65 4.24
C MET A 433 -16.37 26.11 5.25
N VAL A 434 -16.69 26.88 6.29
CA VAL A 434 -17.73 26.50 7.26
C VAL A 434 -19.11 26.54 6.59
N LYS A 435 -19.43 27.63 5.88
CA LYS A 435 -20.71 27.82 5.17
C LYS A 435 -20.96 26.66 4.21
N HIS A 436 -19.97 26.30 3.40
CA HIS A 436 -20.04 25.19 2.45
C HIS A 436 -20.01 23.82 3.13
N GLY A 437 -19.08 23.62 4.06
CA GLY A 437 -18.87 22.35 4.75
C GLY A 437 -20.07 21.90 5.59
N CYS A 438 -20.89 22.83 6.07
CA CYS A 438 -22.15 22.53 6.77
C CYS A 438 -23.23 21.96 5.85
N MET A 439 -23.19 22.28 4.55
CA MET A 439 -24.17 21.79 3.58
C MET A 439 -23.84 20.38 3.08
N ILE A 440 -22.58 19.95 3.21
CA ILE A 440 -22.10 18.65 2.73
C ILE A 440 -22.29 17.62 3.87
N PRO A 441 -23.29 16.71 3.80
CA PRO A 441 -23.67 15.88 4.94
C PRO A 441 -22.51 15.02 5.47
N PHE A 442 -21.73 14.46 4.56
CA PHE A 442 -20.55 13.65 4.89
C PHE A 442 -19.42 14.46 5.55
N TYR A 443 -19.18 15.68 5.09
CA TYR A 443 -18.10 16.51 5.65
C TYR A 443 -18.47 17.02 7.04
N PHE A 444 -19.72 17.47 7.20
CA PHE A 444 -20.28 17.88 8.47
C PHE A 444 -20.18 16.76 9.52
N THR A 445 -20.53 15.53 9.17
CA THR A 445 -20.44 14.39 10.09
C THR A 445 -19.00 14.04 10.46
N LYS A 446 -18.05 14.06 9.50
CA LYS A 446 -16.67 13.63 9.73
C LYS A 446 -15.74 14.68 10.34
N LYS A 447 -16.04 15.98 10.30
CA LYS A 447 -15.14 17.05 10.76
C LYS A 447 -15.68 17.73 12.02
N PRO A 448 -15.17 17.38 13.23
CA PRO A 448 -15.66 17.96 14.49
C PRO A 448 -15.63 19.48 14.52
N TRP A 449 -14.57 20.11 14.02
CA TRP A 449 -14.42 21.57 14.05
C TRP A 449 -15.50 22.30 13.22
N ILE A 450 -16.00 21.71 12.14
CA ILE A 450 -17.13 22.27 11.38
C ILE A 450 -18.40 22.21 12.24
N ARG A 451 -18.65 21.09 12.93
CA ARG A 451 -19.82 20.94 13.80
C ARG A 451 -19.77 21.90 14.98
N GLU A 452 -18.60 22.04 15.61
CA GLU A 452 -18.38 22.99 16.69
C GLU A 452 -18.63 24.43 16.22
N GLU A 453 -18.10 24.79 15.06
CA GLU A 453 -18.27 26.13 14.49
C GLU A 453 -19.71 26.39 14.02
N ALA A 454 -20.36 25.39 13.43
CA ALA A 454 -21.78 25.44 13.08
C ALA A 454 -22.66 25.57 14.33
N ALA A 455 -22.36 24.84 15.40
CA ALA A 455 -23.07 24.91 16.66
C ALA A 455 -22.96 26.29 17.31
N LYS A 456 -21.77 26.92 17.25
CA LYS A 456 -21.57 28.30 17.69
C LYS A 456 -22.41 29.30 16.88
N ARG A 457 -22.56 29.07 15.58
CA ARG A 457 -23.27 29.99 14.67
C ARG A 457 -24.79 29.81 14.66
N TYR A 458 -25.27 28.57 14.71
CA TYR A 458 -26.67 28.21 14.50
C TYR A 458 -27.35 27.62 15.75
N GLY A 459 -26.61 27.39 16.84
CA GLY A 459 -27.11 26.81 18.09
C GLY A 459 -26.99 25.28 18.16
N GLY A 460 -27.17 24.72 19.36
CA GLY A 460 -26.99 23.28 19.65
C GLY A 460 -28.03 22.36 18.99
N SER A 461 -29.18 22.88 18.56
CA SER A 461 -30.20 22.14 17.81
C SER A 461 -29.71 21.65 16.45
N ALA A 462 -28.72 22.34 15.85
CA ALA A 462 -28.08 21.91 14.60
C ALA A 462 -27.25 20.61 14.75
N ILE A 463 -26.95 20.17 15.99
CA ILE A 463 -26.17 18.96 16.26
C ILE A 463 -27.07 17.72 16.44
N SER A 464 -28.29 17.88 16.99
CA SER A 464 -29.10 16.72 17.43
C SER A 464 -29.76 15.95 16.28
N THR A 465 -29.95 16.57 15.12
CA THR A 465 -30.55 15.94 13.93
C THR A 465 -29.56 15.09 13.13
N ALA A 466 -28.25 15.35 13.22
CA ALA A 466 -27.23 14.55 12.54
C ALA A 466 -26.94 13.19 13.23
N SER A 467 -27.37 13.02 14.49
CA SER A 467 -27.22 11.78 15.25
C SER A 467 -28.42 10.82 15.17
N GLY A 468 -29.54 11.23 14.56
CA GLY A 468 -30.78 10.43 14.49
C GLY A 468 -30.91 9.51 13.28
N GLY A 469 -29.89 9.44 12.42
CA GLY A 469 -29.93 8.75 11.11
C GLY A 469 -29.09 7.48 11.02
N THR A 470 -28.83 6.76 12.12
CA THR A 470 -28.46 5.35 12.01
C THR A 470 -29.72 4.57 11.66
N ALA A 471 -29.87 4.22 10.38
CA ALA A 471 -30.85 3.25 9.93
C ALA A 471 -30.56 1.92 10.65
N THR A 472 -31.40 1.60 11.63
CA THR A 472 -31.57 0.25 12.14
C THR A 472 -32.39 -0.53 11.12
N ASP A 473 -31.92 -1.73 10.77
CA ASP A 473 -32.68 -2.73 10.02
C ASP A 473 -34.08 -2.88 10.63
N LEU A 474 -35.11 -2.64 9.82
CA LEU A 474 -36.50 -2.92 10.18
C LEU A 474 -36.86 -4.28 9.59
N ASP A 475 -36.97 -5.26 10.49
CA ASP A 475 -37.68 -6.51 10.28
C ASP A 475 -39.19 -6.18 10.14
N PRO A 476 -39.89 -6.65 9.10
CA PRO A 476 -41.28 -6.30 8.87
C PRO A 476 -42.17 -7.40 9.44
N ASP A 477 -42.49 -7.35 10.73
CA ASP A 477 -43.64 -8.06 11.30
C ASP A 477 -43.97 -7.49 12.68
N LEU A 478 -45.09 -6.78 12.80
CA LEU A 478 -46.14 -7.02 13.80
C LEU A 478 -47.23 -5.95 13.77
N ASP A 479 -48.45 -6.46 13.77
CA ASP A 479 -49.75 -5.82 13.69
C ASP A 479 -50.12 -4.92 14.89
N GLU A 480 -51.01 -3.98 14.57
CA GLU A 480 -52.11 -3.39 15.35
C GLU A 480 -52.12 -3.44 16.90
N SER A 481 -52.18 -2.28 17.55
CA SER A 481 -53.40 -1.84 18.27
C SER A 481 -53.24 -0.49 18.99
N ALA A 482 -54.37 0.22 19.06
CA ALA A 482 -54.57 1.52 19.67
C ALA A 482 -54.46 1.53 21.21
N ASP A 483 -54.15 2.67 21.83
CA ASP A 483 -55.17 3.62 22.37
C ASP A 483 -54.60 4.56 23.47
N ALA A 484 -55.32 5.66 23.63
CA ALA A 484 -55.22 6.84 24.50
C ALA A 484 -54.51 6.81 25.87
N GLY A 485 -53.82 7.93 26.17
CA GLY A 485 -54.36 8.88 27.15
C GLY A 485 -53.61 9.13 28.48
N LYS A 486 -53.48 10.44 28.77
CA LYS A 486 -53.61 11.11 30.09
C LYS A 486 -52.40 11.23 31.05
N THR A 487 -51.95 12.49 31.18
CA THR A 487 -51.81 13.33 32.40
C THR A 487 -51.26 12.74 33.70
N SER A 488 -50.26 13.41 34.30
CA SER A 488 -50.38 14.30 35.49
C SER A 488 -49.02 14.46 36.21
N THR A 489 -48.54 15.70 36.38
CA THR A 489 -48.40 16.46 37.65
C THR A 489 -47.41 15.92 38.70
N ASN A 490 -46.38 16.71 39.01
CA ASN A 490 -46.07 17.34 40.33
C ASN A 490 -44.62 17.87 40.29
N ALA A 491 -44.33 19.17 40.53
CA ALA A 491 -44.36 19.92 41.81
C ALA A 491 -43.41 19.32 42.86
N GLY A 492 -42.55 20.02 43.60
CA GLY A 492 -42.05 21.40 43.70
C GLY A 492 -40.54 21.30 44.01
N HIS A 493 -39.76 22.27 44.49
CA HIS A 493 -39.93 23.45 45.34
C HIS A 493 -38.61 24.26 45.20
N LYS A 494 -38.63 25.59 44.98
CA LYS A 494 -38.28 26.68 45.94
C LYS A 494 -36.96 26.44 46.71
N SER A 495 -36.00 27.37 46.82
CA SER A 495 -36.07 28.82 47.10
C SER A 495 -34.72 29.50 46.80
N THR A 496 -34.67 30.60 46.03
CA THR A 496 -34.39 32.00 46.44
C THR A 496 -33.40 32.22 47.59
N GLN A 497 -32.29 32.93 47.34
CA GLN A 497 -32.09 34.30 47.84
C GLN A 497 -30.87 35.01 47.20
N THR A 498 -31.08 36.30 47.01
CA THR A 498 -30.28 37.39 46.42
C THR A 498 -29.14 37.90 47.32
N PHE A 499 -28.06 38.44 46.75
CA PHE A 499 -27.38 39.66 47.25
C PHE A 499 -26.51 40.31 46.16
N ASP A 500 -26.60 41.63 46.06
CA ASP A 500 -25.91 42.53 45.12
C ASP A 500 -24.50 42.97 45.59
N MET A 501 -23.76 43.56 44.65
CA MET A 501 -22.69 44.59 44.74
C MET A 501 -21.24 44.20 44.38
N ASP A 502 -20.84 44.66 43.18
CA ASP A 502 -19.68 45.48 42.75
C ASP A 502 -18.22 45.25 43.23
N VAL A 503 -17.32 45.45 42.24
CA VAL A 503 -15.95 46.03 42.24
C VAL A 503 -14.73 45.08 42.01
N ASP A 504 -14.07 45.37 40.87
CA ASP A 504 -12.65 45.29 40.45
C ASP A 504 -11.74 44.05 40.48
N ASP A 505 -10.93 44.05 39.40
CA ASP A 505 -9.57 43.59 39.20
C ASP A 505 -9.21 42.10 39.16
N GLY A 506 -8.54 41.72 38.06
CA GLY A 506 -7.68 40.54 38.02
C GLY A 506 -7.54 39.89 36.65
N MET A 507 -6.57 40.35 35.86
CA MET A 507 -5.93 39.52 34.83
C MET A 507 -5.44 38.20 35.46
N ASP A 508 -5.80 37.05 34.89
CA ASP A 508 -4.83 35.95 34.79
C ASP A 508 -5.14 35.02 33.62
N GLY A 509 -4.09 34.69 32.87
CA GLY A 509 -4.13 33.84 31.70
C GLY A 509 -4.11 32.36 32.09
N THR A 510 -5.09 31.60 31.62
CA THR A 510 -5.12 30.14 31.82
C THR A 510 -4.72 29.41 30.55
N ARG A 511 -3.59 28.70 30.67
CA ARG A 511 -2.98 27.77 29.71
C ARG A 511 -3.92 26.61 29.40
N TYR A 512 -4.04 26.30 28.10
CA TYR A 512 -4.71 25.09 27.60
C TYR A 512 -3.86 23.84 27.86
N ASN A 513 -4.39 22.90 28.63
CA ASN A 513 -3.92 21.51 28.73
C ASN A 513 -4.75 20.62 27.79
N LEU A 514 -4.12 20.05 26.76
CA LEU A 514 -4.73 19.12 25.80
C LEU A 514 -4.14 17.72 26.01
N ARG A 515 -4.84 16.83 26.73
CA ARG A 515 -4.74 15.36 26.59
C ARG A 515 -6.02 14.67 27.05
N LYS A 516 -6.66 13.95 26.14
CA LYS A 516 -7.03 12.51 26.20
C LYS A 516 -7.76 12.12 24.90
N ARG A 517 -7.13 11.27 24.08
CA ARG A 517 -7.77 10.60 22.93
C ARG A 517 -8.19 9.19 23.35
N LYS A 518 -9.44 8.87 23.09
CA LYS A 518 -10.09 7.56 23.22
C LYS A 518 -9.83 6.77 21.92
N ARG A 519 -9.33 5.54 22.02
CA ARG A 519 -9.29 4.55 20.91
C ARG A 519 -10.73 4.09 20.65
N VAL A 520 -11.11 3.95 19.38
CA VAL A 520 -12.37 3.35 18.92
C VAL A 520 -12.01 2.15 18.05
N ASP A 521 -12.78 1.09 18.24
CA ASP A 521 -12.66 -0.25 17.66
C ASP A 521 -12.90 -0.30 16.14
N SER A 522 -12.31 -1.31 15.51
CA SER A 522 -12.52 -1.67 14.11
C SER A 522 -13.39 -2.92 14.01
N VAL A 523 -14.57 -2.81 13.40
CA VAL A 523 -15.43 -3.92 13.01
C VAL A 523 -15.45 -4.06 11.49
N GLY A 524 -15.25 -5.30 11.03
CA GLY A 524 -16.04 -5.96 9.99
C GLY A 524 -15.89 -5.52 8.55
N SER A 525 -15.13 -6.29 7.79
CA SER A 525 -15.24 -6.43 6.33
C SER A 525 -16.26 -7.52 6.00
N ASP A 526 -17.13 -7.26 5.04
CA ASP A 526 -17.85 -8.22 4.18
C ASP A 526 -18.52 -7.38 3.08
N SER A 527 -18.88 -7.85 1.90
CA SER A 527 -18.53 -8.98 1.04
C SER A 527 -19.38 -8.69 -0.22
N ASP A 528 -18.85 -8.82 -1.44
CA ASP A 528 -19.67 -8.74 -2.65
C ASP A 528 -19.22 -9.80 -3.65
N GLY A 529 -20.17 -10.68 -3.98
CA GLY A 529 -20.13 -11.63 -5.07
C GLY A 529 -21.44 -11.53 -5.84
N GLU A 530 -21.33 -11.28 -7.14
CA GLU A 530 -22.42 -11.24 -8.12
C GLU A 530 -22.90 -12.64 -8.53
N GLU A 531 -24.19 -12.73 -8.88
CA GLU A 531 -24.81 -13.63 -9.87
C GLU A 531 -26.01 -12.86 -10.48
N ALA A 532 -26.50 -13.01 -11.71
CA ALA A 532 -26.07 -13.70 -12.93
C ALA A 532 -27.09 -13.39 -14.09
N GLU A 533 -26.69 -13.72 -15.33
CA GLU A 533 -27.54 -14.11 -16.49
C GLU A 533 -28.38 -13.01 -17.21
N GLU A 534 -28.60 -13.01 -18.54
CA GLU A 534 -28.92 -14.12 -19.46
C GLU A 534 -28.84 -13.72 -20.96
N GLY A 535 -28.71 -14.71 -21.87
CA GLY A 535 -29.41 -14.70 -23.17
C GLY A 535 -28.76 -14.07 -24.43
N GLN A 536 -28.23 -14.91 -25.33
CA GLN A 536 -28.16 -14.62 -26.77
C GLN A 536 -29.12 -15.55 -27.53
N SER A 537 -29.85 -14.99 -28.49
CA SER A 537 -30.41 -15.75 -29.61
C SER A 537 -30.14 -15.05 -30.95
N GLY A 538 -29.52 -15.80 -31.87
CA GLY A 538 -29.95 -15.87 -33.27
C GLY A 538 -29.31 -14.94 -34.32
N PRO A 539 -29.28 -15.37 -35.60
CA PRO A 539 -28.08 -15.23 -36.45
C PRO A 539 -28.34 -14.60 -37.84
N GLY A 540 -27.28 -14.21 -38.58
CA GLY A 540 -27.44 -13.88 -40.00
C GLY A 540 -26.21 -13.43 -40.79
N ALA A 541 -25.67 -14.33 -41.61
CA ALA A 541 -25.17 -14.15 -42.99
C ALA A 541 -24.09 -13.09 -43.37
N ARG A 542 -22.90 -13.62 -43.75
CA ARG A 542 -22.03 -13.39 -44.95
C ARG A 542 -22.58 -12.51 -46.13
N PRO A 543 -21.76 -12.08 -47.16
CA PRO A 543 -20.29 -12.17 -47.42
C PRO A 543 -19.60 -10.98 -48.21
N ARG A 544 -18.32 -11.18 -48.63
CA ARG A 544 -17.53 -10.60 -49.77
C ARG A 544 -16.85 -9.22 -49.53
N SER A 545 -15.66 -8.86 -50.06
CA SER A 545 -14.68 -9.45 -50.99
C SER A 545 -13.32 -8.69 -50.95
N ALA A 546 -12.23 -9.43 -51.17
CA ALA A 546 -10.96 -9.13 -51.88
C ALA A 546 -10.46 -7.67 -52.10
N MET A 547 -9.16 -7.43 -51.84
CA MET A 547 -8.12 -7.32 -52.89
C MET A 547 -6.68 -7.20 -52.32
N LYS A 548 -5.74 -7.83 -53.04
CA LYS A 548 -4.28 -7.87 -52.82
C LYS A 548 -3.59 -6.56 -53.22
N LYS A 549 -2.42 -6.26 -52.65
CA LYS A 549 -1.20 -5.97 -53.43
C LYS A 549 0.10 -6.08 -52.60
N THR A 550 1.06 -6.69 -53.26
CA THR A 550 2.43 -7.10 -52.91
C THR A 550 3.43 -5.96 -53.15
N ARG A 551 4.53 -5.88 -52.38
CA ARG A 551 5.91 -5.71 -52.92
C ARG A 551 7.01 -5.86 -51.85
N GLN A 552 8.16 -6.34 -52.35
CA GLN A 552 9.37 -6.87 -51.72
C GLN A 552 10.27 -5.82 -51.03
N PRO A 553 11.25 -6.25 -50.22
CA PRO A 553 12.50 -5.52 -50.00
C PRO A 553 13.70 -6.19 -50.72
N PHE A 554 14.67 -5.37 -51.15
CA PHE A 554 16.01 -5.79 -51.59
C PHE A 554 17.08 -4.89 -50.92
N ASN A 555 18.26 -5.50 -50.81
CA ASN A 555 19.43 -5.24 -49.97
C ASN A 555 20.30 -4.01 -50.31
N HIS A 556 21.19 -3.63 -49.38
CA HIS A 556 22.66 -3.52 -49.54
C HIS A 556 23.33 -3.24 -48.16
N ILE A 557 24.29 -4.04 -47.64
CA ILE A 557 25.77 -4.13 -47.91
C ILE A 557 26.54 -2.91 -47.33
N ASP A 558 27.68 -2.97 -46.63
CA ASP A 558 28.58 -4.02 -46.11
C ASP A 558 29.60 -3.42 -45.11
N ALA A 559 30.44 -4.33 -44.57
CA ALA A 559 31.84 -4.19 -44.11
C ALA A 559 32.06 -4.25 -42.59
N GLY A 560 32.89 -5.14 -42.04
CA GLY A 560 33.70 -6.22 -42.62
C GLY A 560 34.60 -6.88 -41.57
N SER A 561 35.17 -8.03 -41.97
CA SER A 561 36.45 -8.66 -41.54
C SER A 561 36.54 -9.17 -40.08
N ASP A 562 37.12 -10.32 -39.70
CA ASP A 562 37.91 -11.39 -40.33
C ASP A 562 37.92 -12.65 -39.42
N ASP A 563 38.32 -13.79 -40.01
CA ASP A 563 38.95 -15.02 -39.45
C ASP A 563 38.13 -15.97 -38.57
N GLU A 564 38.27 -17.30 -38.58
CA GLU A 564 38.80 -18.37 -39.46
C GLU A 564 38.39 -19.69 -38.74
N ASP A 565 38.14 -20.77 -39.49
CA ASP A 565 38.11 -22.20 -39.08
C ASP A 565 37.08 -22.65 -38.00
N ASP A 566 36.47 -23.83 -37.99
CA ASP A 566 36.97 -25.16 -38.34
C ASP A 566 35.80 -26.16 -38.54
N GLN A 567 36.13 -27.29 -39.14
CA GLN A 567 35.34 -28.36 -39.75
C GLN A 567 34.56 -29.23 -38.74
N GLY A 568 33.59 -29.99 -39.26
CA GLY A 568 32.99 -31.11 -38.53
C GLY A 568 31.75 -31.70 -39.17
N ASP A 569 31.95 -32.49 -40.23
CA ASP A 569 30.98 -33.42 -40.81
C ASP A 569 30.42 -34.41 -39.76
N ASP A 570 29.14 -34.79 -39.87
CA ASP A 570 28.84 -36.21 -40.07
C ASP A 570 27.41 -36.50 -40.55
N VAL A 571 27.38 -37.42 -41.52
CA VAL A 571 26.31 -37.97 -42.34
C VAL A 571 25.75 -39.22 -41.66
N VAL A 572 24.42 -39.47 -41.67
CA VAL A 572 23.86 -40.83 -41.92
C VAL A 572 22.40 -40.75 -42.46
N GLU A 573 22.30 -41.25 -43.70
CA GLU A 573 21.19 -41.83 -44.49
C GLU A 573 20.23 -42.82 -43.75
N ASN A 574 19.08 -43.33 -44.20
CA ASN A 574 18.19 -43.27 -45.37
C ASN A 574 16.92 -44.08 -44.95
N ILE A 575 15.94 -44.16 -45.87
CA ILE A 575 15.00 -45.28 -46.15
C ILE A 575 13.50 -44.97 -45.96
N HIS A 576 12.85 -44.74 -47.09
CA HIS A 576 11.41 -44.96 -47.38
C HIS A 576 11.13 -46.44 -47.71
N PRO A 577 9.90 -46.99 -47.51
CA PRO A 577 8.87 -47.02 -48.59
C PRO A 577 7.40 -47.14 -48.06
N PRO A 578 6.36 -47.49 -48.86
CA PRO A 578 5.83 -46.83 -50.06
C PRO A 578 4.34 -46.40 -49.93
N LEU A 579 3.89 -45.66 -50.95
CA LEU A 579 2.57 -45.05 -51.16
C LEU A 579 1.38 -46.02 -51.27
N ASN A 580 0.21 -45.58 -50.76
CA ASN A 580 -1.09 -45.80 -51.43
C ASN A 580 -2.17 -44.79 -50.96
N GLY A 581 -2.86 -44.16 -51.92
CA GLY A 581 -4.29 -43.78 -51.81
C GLY A 581 -4.69 -42.36 -51.34
N ARG A 582 -4.93 -41.46 -52.32
CA ARG A 582 -5.89 -40.31 -52.37
C ARG A 582 -6.69 -40.00 -51.08
N THR A 583 -6.74 -38.74 -50.60
CA THR A 583 -7.55 -37.64 -51.18
C THR A 583 -7.08 -36.29 -50.60
N VAL A 584 -6.81 -35.32 -51.47
CA VAL A 584 -6.21 -34.01 -51.13
C VAL A 584 -7.25 -33.04 -50.56
N VAL A 585 -7.12 -32.69 -49.28
CA VAL A 585 -7.75 -31.52 -48.66
C VAL A 585 -6.65 -30.53 -48.29
N LYS A 586 -6.67 -29.32 -48.89
CA LYS A 586 -5.67 -28.28 -48.63
C LYS A 586 -5.72 -27.80 -47.17
N PRO A 587 -4.59 -27.72 -46.44
CA PRO A 587 -4.57 -27.18 -45.09
C PRO A 587 -4.71 -25.65 -45.14
N LYS A 588 -5.54 -25.09 -44.25
CA LYS A 588 -5.59 -23.66 -43.96
C LYS A 588 -4.26 -23.22 -43.33
N PRO A 589 -3.79 -21.97 -43.57
CA PRO A 589 -2.60 -21.45 -42.90
C PRO A 589 -2.84 -21.40 -41.39
N LYS A 590 -1.95 -22.03 -40.62
CA LYS A 590 -1.90 -21.90 -39.16
C LYS A 590 -1.56 -20.45 -38.83
N GLY A 591 -2.54 -19.67 -38.38
CA GLY A 591 -2.25 -18.43 -37.65
C GLY A 591 -1.40 -18.78 -36.44
N ARG A 592 -0.37 -17.96 -36.14
CA ARG A 592 0.41 -18.09 -34.91
C ARG A 592 -0.58 -18.07 -33.73
N LYS A 593 -0.81 -19.24 -33.13
CA LYS A 593 -1.49 -19.33 -31.83
C LYS A 593 -0.59 -18.59 -30.85
N ALA A 594 -1.17 -17.65 -30.09
CA ALA A 594 -0.52 -17.20 -28.87
C ALA A 594 -0.12 -18.45 -28.07
N PRO A 595 1.08 -18.50 -27.46
CA PRO A 595 1.46 -19.65 -26.66
C PRO A 595 0.36 -19.87 -25.61
N THR A 596 -0.25 -21.04 -25.64
CA THR A 596 -1.12 -21.48 -24.55
C THR A 596 -0.29 -21.37 -23.28
N PRO A 597 -0.79 -20.70 -22.22
CA PRO A 597 -0.07 -20.68 -20.95
C PRO A 597 0.26 -22.11 -20.57
N LYS A 598 1.48 -22.32 -20.08
CA LYS A 598 1.87 -23.65 -19.62
C LYS A 598 0.87 -24.12 -18.55
N PRO A 599 0.49 -25.41 -18.52
CA PRO A 599 -0.50 -25.93 -17.57
C PRO A 599 -0.21 -25.54 -16.11
N GLU A 600 1.06 -25.41 -15.72
CA GLU A 600 1.52 -24.99 -14.39
C GLU A 600 1.03 -23.57 -13.98
N ASP A 601 0.88 -22.64 -14.91
CA ASP A 601 0.45 -21.26 -14.62
C ASP A 601 -1.07 -21.08 -14.61
N ALA A 602 -1.83 -22.14 -14.89
CA ALA A 602 -3.26 -22.03 -15.15
C ALA A 602 -4.12 -22.07 -13.88
N PHE A 603 -3.62 -22.65 -12.79
CA PHE A 603 -4.36 -22.85 -11.54
C PHE A 603 -3.83 -22.00 -10.39
N LYS A 604 -4.71 -21.68 -9.43
CA LYS A 604 -4.35 -20.73 -8.38
C LYS A 604 -3.38 -21.34 -7.37
N LEU A 605 -3.54 -22.61 -6.99
CA LEU A 605 -2.62 -23.27 -6.05
C LEU A 605 -1.22 -23.38 -6.63
N THR A 606 -1.08 -23.88 -7.87
CA THR A 606 0.22 -24.03 -8.54
C THR A 606 0.97 -22.70 -8.64
N ARG A 607 0.26 -21.61 -8.94
CA ARG A 607 0.84 -20.25 -8.94
C ARG A 607 1.27 -19.73 -7.56
N LEU A 608 0.74 -20.30 -6.49
CA LEU A 608 1.05 -19.91 -5.11
C LEU A 608 2.14 -20.80 -4.50
N LEU A 609 2.41 -21.99 -5.05
CA LEU A 609 3.47 -22.90 -4.61
C LEU A 609 4.86 -22.44 -5.09
N THR A 610 5.16 -21.16 -4.90
CA THR A 610 6.46 -20.56 -5.20
C THR A 610 7.42 -20.74 -4.03
N VAL A 611 8.74 -20.71 -4.30
CA VAL A 611 9.79 -20.72 -3.27
C VAL A 611 9.48 -19.77 -2.11
N ASP A 612 9.20 -18.49 -2.39
CA ASP A 612 8.94 -17.47 -1.35
C ASP A 612 7.75 -17.83 -0.44
N ALA A 613 6.68 -18.39 -1.02
CA ALA A 613 5.47 -18.77 -0.27
C ALA A 613 5.69 -20.04 0.56
N LEU A 614 6.45 -21.01 0.04
CA LEU A 614 6.80 -22.23 0.75
C LEU A 614 7.78 -21.94 1.90
N GLU A 615 8.72 -21.01 1.72
CA GLU A 615 9.58 -20.53 2.81
C GLU A 615 8.78 -19.86 3.93
N GLU A 616 7.76 -19.06 3.58
CA GLU A 616 6.87 -18.45 4.56
C GLU A 616 6.11 -19.53 5.36
N GLU A 617 5.56 -20.55 4.69
CA GLU A 617 4.89 -21.69 5.36
C GLU A 617 5.83 -22.46 6.31
N VAL A 618 7.07 -22.72 5.89
CA VAL A 618 8.08 -23.37 6.74
C VAL A 618 8.43 -22.50 7.96
N LEU A 619 8.57 -21.20 7.79
CA LEU A 619 8.90 -20.28 8.88
C LEU A 619 7.75 -20.06 9.85
N GLU A 620 6.50 -20.05 9.38
CA GLU A 620 5.30 -20.02 10.22
C GLU A 620 5.22 -21.30 11.06
N LEU A 621 5.34 -22.48 10.44
CA LEU A 621 5.33 -23.76 11.15
C LEU A 621 6.46 -23.84 12.19
N ARG A 622 7.66 -23.36 11.85
CA ARG A 622 8.80 -23.27 12.79
C ARG A 622 8.41 -22.49 14.05
N GLN A 623 7.81 -21.31 13.90
CA GLN A 623 7.44 -20.45 15.04
C GLN A 623 6.37 -21.12 15.92
N GLU A 624 5.39 -21.76 15.29
CA GLU A 624 4.34 -22.51 15.98
C GLU A 624 4.92 -23.67 16.82
N LEU A 625 5.84 -24.45 16.25
CA LEU A 625 6.47 -25.59 16.94
C LEU A 625 7.47 -25.15 18.01
N GLN A 626 8.26 -24.10 17.77
CA GLN A 626 9.18 -23.58 18.78
C GLN A 626 8.43 -23.09 20.04
N ALA A 627 7.25 -22.48 19.86
CA ALA A 627 6.38 -22.11 20.98
C ALA A 627 5.88 -23.32 21.80
N MET A 628 5.91 -24.53 21.22
CA MET A 628 5.57 -25.77 21.92
C MET A 628 6.75 -26.40 22.67
N GLU A 629 7.97 -26.28 22.15
CA GLU A 629 9.18 -26.88 22.78
C GLU A 629 9.60 -26.15 24.07
N GLU A 630 9.37 -24.83 24.18
CA GLU A 630 9.78 -24.00 25.34
C GLU A 630 8.92 -24.19 26.61
N VAL A 631 8.30 -25.35 26.80
CA VAL A 631 7.37 -25.64 27.91
C VAL A 631 7.98 -26.68 28.85
N ASP A 632 8.83 -26.22 29.76
CA ASP A 632 9.31 -27.05 30.86
C ASP A 632 8.18 -27.30 31.88
N GLY A 633 7.66 -28.53 31.87
CA GLY A 633 7.30 -29.32 33.05
C GLY A 633 6.06 -28.99 33.88
N ASP A 634 5.81 -27.74 34.28
CA ASP A 634 4.89 -27.46 35.40
C ASP A 634 3.86 -26.33 35.17
N ASP A 635 3.89 -25.62 34.03
CA ASP A 635 2.97 -24.50 33.72
C ASP A 635 1.68 -24.99 32.98
N GLU A 636 0.98 -25.99 33.52
CA GLU A 636 -0.37 -26.44 33.09
C GLU A 636 -1.51 -25.68 33.80
N GLU A 637 -1.33 -24.42 34.19
CA GLU A 637 -2.44 -23.67 34.79
C GLU A 637 -3.54 -23.32 33.77
N PRO A 638 -4.83 -23.53 34.09
CA PRO A 638 -5.95 -23.25 33.20
C PRO A 638 -6.08 -21.75 32.86
N TYR A 639 -6.35 -21.49 31.59
CA TYR A 639 -6.25 -20.20 30.91
C TYR A 639 -7.40 -19.19 31.18
N GLU A 640 -8.14 -19.33 32.27
CA GLU A 640 -9.29 -18.43 32.56
C GLU A 640 -8.87 -17.00 32.94
N ASP A 641 -7.58 -16.74 33.17
CA ASP A 641 -7.09 -15.49 33.76
C ASP A 641 -6.33 -14.54 32.81
N ILE A 642 -6.40 -14.68 31.48
CA ILE A 642 -5.81 -13.66 30.55
C ILE A 642 -6.32 -12.27 30.90
N LYS A 643 -7.61 -12.18 31.26
CA LYS A 643 -8.23 -10.92 31.66
C LYS A 643 -7.66 -10.40 32.98
N ALA A 644 -7.47 -11.25 33.98
CA ALA A 644 -6.84 -10.84 35.24
C ALA A 644 -5.37 -10.44 35.04
N ILE A 645 -4.63 -11.17 34.21
CA ILE A 645 -3.25 -10.83 33.82
C ILE A 645 -3.20 -9.45 33.13
N LEU A 646 -4.13 -9.18 32.20
CA LEU A 646 -4.24 -7.88 31.53
C LEU A 646 -4.69 -6.78 32.50
N ASP A 647 -5.58 -7.09 33.44
CA ASP A 647 -6.08 -6.15 34.44
C ASP A 647 -4.99 -5.80 35.46
N ASP A 648 -4.21 -6.78 35.94
CA ASP A 648 -3.03 -6.61 36.80
C ASP A 648 -1.92 -5.82 36.08
N ALA A 649 -1.71 -6.11 34.80
CA ALA A 649 -0.79 -5.36 33.94
C ALA A 649 -1.21 -3.89 33.81
N ASN A 650 -2.51 -3.66 33.56
CA ASN A 650 -3.08 -2.32 33.44
C ASN A 650 -3.07 -1.57 34.79
N GLU A 651 -3.28 -2.26 35.91
CA GLU A 651 -3.18 -1.71 37.26
C GLU A 651 -1.73 -1.31 37.59
N ALA A 652 -0.75 -2.17 37.28
CA ALA A 652 0.67 -1.88 37.43
C ALA A 652 1.12 -0.67 36.58
N ILE A 653 0.60 -0.53 35.36
CA ILE A 653 0.81 0.63 34.49
C ILE A 653 0.11 1.89 35.05
N GLY A 654 -1.09 1.71 35.62
CA GLY A 654 -1.90 2.78 36.22
C GLY A 654 -1.30 3.38 37.49
N MET A 655 -0.49 2.63 38.23
CA MET A 655 0.16 3.06 39.48
C MET A 655 1.31 4.08 39.30
N GLY A 656 1.65 4.46 38.06
CA GLY A 656 2.44 5.67 37.76
C GLY A 656 3.65 5.92 38.67
N GLY A 657 4.69 5.08 38.60
CA GLY A 657 5.84 5.24 39.49
C GLY A 657 7.16 4.78 38.86
N VAL A 658 8.18 5.62 38.94
CA VAL A 658 9.59 5.33 38.59
C VAL A 658 10.27 4.43 39.65
N GLY A 659 9.47 3.69 40.44
CA GLY A 659 9.92 2.94 41.61
C GLY A 659 10.03 1.43 41.35
N ARG A 660 10.78 0.73 42.21
CA ARG A 660 11.09 -0.72 42.09
C ARG A 660 9.85 -1.62 41.85
N ARG A 661 8.71 -1.31 42.48
CA ARG A 661 7.45 -2.05 42.28
C ARG A 661 6.90 -1.97 40.85
N ALA A 662 7.16 -0.87 40.13
CA ALA A 662 6.75 -0.76 38.73
C ALA A 662 7.65 -1.59 37.81
N LEU A 663 8.94 -1.75 38.15
CA LEU A 663 9.84 -2.66 37.43
C LEU A 663 9.46 -4.12 37.67
N ASP A 664 9.09 -4.47 38.90
CA ASP A 664 8.57 -5.80 39.23
C ASP A 664 7.28 -6.08 38.44
N GLY A 665 6.35 -5.10 38.37
CA GLY A 665 5.15 -5.17 37.54
C GLY A 665 5.45 -5.30 36.04
N ILE A 666 6.37 -4.51 35.48
CA ILE A 666 6.77 -4.62 34.06
C ILE A 666 7.42 -5.97 33.77
N SER A 667 8.23 -6.51 34.69
CA SER A 667 8.84 -7.84 34.56
C SER A 667 7.79 -8.93 34.49
N ILE A 668 6.73 -8.84 35.31
CA ILE A 668 5.56 -9.72 35.27
C ILE A 668 4.86 -9.60 33.90
N ILE A 669 4.57 -8.38 33.44
CA ILE A 669 3.94 -8.13 32.13
C ILE A 669 4.74 -8.73 30.97
N VAL A 670 6.07 -8.59 30.98
CA VAL A 670 6.93 -9.15 29.93
C VAL A 670 6.91 -10.68 29.97
N LYS A 671 7.01 -11.29 31.16
CA LYS A 671 6.88 -12.75 31.32
C LYS A 671 5.52 -13.25 30.84
N ASP A 672 4.45 -12.53 31.15
CA ASP A 672 3.09 -12.88 30.74
C ASP A 672 2.85 -12.65 29.24
N ALA A 673 3.46 -11.62 28.64
CA ALA A 673 3.46 -11.43 27.19
C ALA A 673 4.21 -12.58 26.47
N HIS A 674 5.32 -13.07 27.02
CA HIS A 674 6.00 -14.26 26.51
C HIS A 674 5.15 -15.53 26.69
N ARG A 675 4.43 -15.68 27.82
CA ARG A 675 3.44 -16.76 28.02
C ARG A 675 2.29 -16.69 26.99
N LEU A 676 1.75 -15.50 26.74
CA LEU A 676 0.70 -15.27 25.75
C LEU A 676 1.18 -15.56 24.33
N SER A 677 2.40 -15.12 23.96
CA SER A 677 2.98 -15.44 22.65
C SER A 677 3.16 -16.94 22.45
N ARG A 678 3.62 -17.68 23.48
CA ARG A 678 3.71 -19.15 23.44
C ARG A 678 2.33 -19.78 23.28
N HIS A 679 1.32 -19.29 23.99
CA HIS A 679 -0.04 -19.78 23.86
C HIS A 679 -0.64 -19.52 22.47
N ILE A 680 -0.41 -18.34 21.88
CA ILE A 680 -0.84 -18.03 20.51
C ILE A 680 -0.25 -19.06 19.54
N GLY A 681 1.05 -19.37 19.64
CA GLY A 681 1.67 -20.41 18.81
C GLY A 681 1.04 -21.79 18.98
N ARG A 682 0.70 -22.18 20.23
CA ARG A 682 -0.02 -23.44 20.50
C ARG A 682 -1.42 -23.44 19.89
N GLU A 683 -2.17 -22.36 20.05
CA GLU A 683 -3.51 -22.23 19.47
C GLU A 683 -3.47 -22.21 17.95
N GLU A 684 -2.47 -21.57 17.34
CA GLU A 684 -2.26 -21.60 15.88
C GLU A 684 -1.99 -23.02 15.38
N ASN A 685 -1.11 -23.78 16.04
CA ASN A 685 -0.89 -25.19 15.70
C ASN A 685 -2.14 -26.05 15.94
N ARG A 686 -2.86 -25.84 17.06
CA ARG A 686 -4.13 -26.53 17.36
C ARG A 686 -5.19 -26.23 16.28
N LEU A 687 -5.28 -24.97 15.86
CA LEU A 687 -6.14 -24.55 14.75
C LEU A 687 -5.72 -25.21 13.44
N ARG A 688 -4.42 -25.32 13.15
CA ARG A 688 -3.89 -26.02 11.97
C ARG A 688 -4.33 -27.49 11.95
N MET A 689 -4.20 -28.20 13.06
CA MET A 689 -4.66 -29.59 13.18
C MET A 689 -6.19 -29.73 13.09
N THR A 690 -6.92 -28.78 13.69
CA THR A 690 -8.39 -28.75 13.63
C THR A 690 -8.89 -28.51 12.21
N ARG A 691 -8.28 -27.56 11.48
CA ARG A 691 -8.58 -27.27 10.07
C ARG A 691 -8.33 -28.47 9.18
N THR A 692 -7.20 -29.15 9.39
CA THR A 692 -6.86 -30.37 8.66
C THR A 692 -7.89 -31.47 8.91
N THR A 693 -8.27 -31.67 10.17
CA THR A 693 -9.32 -32.62 10.56
C THR A 693 -10.64 -32.28 9.88
N LEU A 694 -11.04 -31.00 9.89
CA LEU A 694 -12.25 -30.52 9.22
C LEU A 694 -12.23 -30.80 7.71
N ILE A 695 -11.15 -30.44 7.02
CA ILE A 695 -10.97 -30.71 5.59
C ILE A 695 -11.12 -32.20 5.30
N ARG A 696 -10.46 -33.05 6.09
CA ARG A 696 -10.51 -34.52 5.90
C ARG A 696 -11.89 -35.07 6.17
N SER A 697 -12.56 -34.64 7.24
CA SER A 697 -13.92 -35.09 7.56
C SER A 697 -14.91 -34.70 6.46
N GLN A 698 -14.85 -33.47 5.97
CA GLN A 698 -15.69 -32.99 4.87
C GLN A 698 -15.40 -33.76 3.57
N THR A 699 -14.12 -33.95 3.24
CA THR A 699 -13.68 -34.69 2.05
C THR A 699 -14.12 -36.16 2.10
N ALA A 700 -13.92 -36.83 3.23
CA ALA A 700 -14.30 -38.22 3.44
C ALA A 700 -15.82 -38.41 3.33
N MET A 701 -16.60 -37.52 3.95
CA MET A 701 -18.06 -37.52 3.85
C MET A 701 -18.50 -37.40 2.39
N ARG A 702 -17.89 -36.47 1.63
CA ARG A 702 -18.27 -36.28 0.22
C ARG A 702 -17.88 -37.45 -0.66
N MET A 703 -16.69 -38.01 -0.47
CA MET A 703 -16.22 -39.18 -1.20
C MET A 703 -17.07 -40.43 -0.90
N TRP A 704 -17.55 -40.57 0.34
CA TRP A 704 -18.50 -41.62 0.70
C TRP A 704 -19.83 -41.49 -0.07
N ILE A 705 -20.37 -40.28 -0.21
CA ILE A 705 -21.59 -40.03 -1.00
C ILE A 705 -21.35 -40.31 -2.49
N GLU A 706 -20.26 -39.79 -3.06
CA GLU A 706 -20.03 -39.86 -4.51
C GLU A 706 -19.54 -41.22 -5.00
N SER A 707 -18.91 -42.01 -4.14
CA SER A 707 -18.46 -43.38 -4.45
C SER A 707 -19.40 -44.40 -3.85
N SER A 708 -19.40 -44.57 -2.52
CA SER A 708 -20.09 -45.67 -1.86
C SER A 708 -21.61 -45.60 -1.98
N VAL A 709 -22.22 -44.42 -1.78
CA VAL A 709 -23.67 -44.24 -1.92
C VAL A 709 -24.08 -44.37 -3.39
N ALA A 710 -23.31 -43.77 -4.29
CA ALA A 710 -23.54 -43.84 -5.73
C ALA A 710 -23.46 -45.28 -6.29
N GLU A 711 -22.46 -46.06 -5.88
CA GLU A 711 -22.25 -47.46 -6.29
C GLU A 711 -23.37 -48.35 -5.78
N GLU A 712 -23.74 -48.25 -4.51
CA GLU A 712 -24.85 -49.02 -3.93
C GLU A 712 -26.18 -48.64 -4.60
N ALA A 713 -26.45 -47.35 -4.81
CA ALA A 713 -27.65 -46.90 -5.50
C ALA A 713 -27.70 -47.40 -6.95
N THR A 714 -26.56 -47.42 -7.65
CA THR A 714 -26.44 -47.97 -9.01
C THR A 714 -26.71 -49.47 -9.01
N SER A 715 -26.08 -50.22 -8.10
CA SER A 715 -26.23 -51.68 -7.96
C SER A 715 -27.69 -52.07 -7.65
N VAL A 716 -28.33 -51.35 -6.73
CA VAL A 716 -29.73 -51.61 -6.34
C VAL A 716 -30.68 -51.26 -7.48
N ALA A 717 -30.48 -50.14 -8.18
CA ALA A 717 -31.35 -49.74 -9.28
C ALA A 717 -31.22 -50.64 -10.51
N GLN A 718 -30.06 -51.28 -10.74
CA GLN A 718 -29.84 -52.25 -11.81
C GLN A 718 -30.48 -53.62 -11.52
N GLN A 719 -30.83 -53.92 -10.26
CA GLN A 719 -31.44 -55.19 -9.89
C GLN A 719 -32.96 -55.07 -9.89
N THR A 720 -33.62 -55.65 -10.91
CA THR A 720 -35.09 -55.74 -11.01
C THR A 720 -35.80 -56.55 -9.91
N ARG A 721 -35.09 -57.11 -8.91
CA ARG A 721 -35.57 -57.54 -7.57
C ARG A 721 -34.43 -58.23 -6.80
N PRO A 722 -34.14 -57.89 -5.54
CA PRO A 722 -33.10 -58.57 -4.77
C PRO A 722 -33.56 -59.97 -4.34
N LYS A 723 -32.71 -60.98 -4.60
CA LYS A 723 -32.85 -62.35 -4.08
C LYS A 723 -32.46 -62.37 -2.59
N GLY A 724 -33.44 -62.31 -1.69
CA GLY A 724 -33.41 -62.92 -0.34
C GLY A 724 -32.45 -62.41 0.76
N GLY A 725 -31.58 -61.42 0.54
CA GLY A 725 -30.71 -60.85 1.59
C GLY A 725 -31.35 -59.75 2.44
N ARG A 726 -30.89 -59.55 3.69
CA ARG A 726 -31.24 -58.36 4.51
C ARG A 726 -30.89 -57.10 3.71
N ARG A 727 -31.89 -56.28 3.35
CA ARG A 727 -31.69 -55.02 2.61
C ARG A 727 -31.12 -53.96 3.56
N SER A 728 -30.10 -53.23 3.11
CA SER A 728 -29.59 -52.08 3.87
C SER A 728 -30.60 -50.93 3.84
N TRP A 729 -30.47 -49.96 4.76
CA TRP A 729 -31.29 -48.74 4.76
C TRP A 729 -31.17 -48.00 3.42
N LEU A 730 -29.96 -47.97 2.85
CA LEU A 730 -29.66 -47.31 1.58
C LEU A 730 -30.27 -48.05 0.39
N SER A 731 -30.28 -49.39 0.42
CA SER A 731 -30.97 -50.19 -0.58
C SER A 731 -32.49 -49.96 -0.50
N ASN A 732 -33.06 -49.81 0.70
CA ASN A 732 -34.48 -49.48 0.87
C ASN A 732 -34.82 -48.08 0.35
N LEU A 733 -33.99 -47.08 0.64
CA LEU A 733 -34.11 -45.72 0.10
C LEU A 733 -34.09 -45.72 -1.43
N THR A 734 -33.08 -46.38 -2.02
CA THR A 734 -32.94 -46.44 -3.49
C THR A 734 -34.14 -47.14 -4.14
N ASN A 735 -34.65 -48.23 -3.55
CA ASN A 735 -35.86 -48.87 -4.05
C ASN A 735 -37.07 -47.93 -4.01
N GLN A 736 -37.23 -47.14 -2.95
CA GLN A 736 -38.32 -46.15 -2.85
C GLN A 736 -38.20 -45.02 -3.87
N VAL A 737 -36.97 -44.63 -4.24
CA VAL A 737 -36.70 -43.68 -5.33
C VAL A 737 -37.00 -44.30 -6.69
N VAL A 738 -36.60 -45.56 -6.93
CA VAL A 738 -36.95 -46.30 -8.16
C VAL A 738 -38.47 -46.42 -8.28
N ASP A 739 -39.17 -46.76 -7.18
CA ASP A 739 -40.64 -46.81 -7.15
C ASP A 739 -41.24 -45.44 -7.49
N MET A 740 -40.72 -44.35 -6.92
CA MET A 740 -41.15 -42.98 -7.24
C MET A 740 -41.01 -42.68 -8.75
N LEU A 741 -39.89 -43.10 -9.36
CA LEU A 741 -39.61 -42.91 -10.79
C LEU A 741 -40.52 -43.79 -11.69
N VAL A 742 -40.69 -45.06 -11.34
CA VAL A 742 -41.51 -46.04 -12.09
C VAL A 742 -42.99 -45.66 -12.03
N HIS A 743 -43.50 -45.30 -10.85
CA HIS A 743 -44.90 -44.91 -10.63
C HIS A 743 -45.17 -43.44 -11.00
N ARG A 744 -44.13 -42.67 -11.35
CA ARG A 744 -44.21 -41.26 -11.76
C ARG A 744 -44.85 -40.38 -10.69
N GLU A 745 -44.55 -40.68 -9.44
CA GLU A 745 -44.89 -39.82 -8.31
C GLU A 745 -44.22 -38.46 -8.54
N GLY A 746 -45.00 -37.38 -8.47
CA GLY A 746 -44.51 -36.05 -8.83
C GLY A 746 -43.56 -35.45 -7.80
N ARG A 747 -43.79 -35.76 -6.53
CA ARG A 747 -43.01 -35.31 -5.38
C ARG A 747 -43.10 -36.37 -4.30
N LYS A 748 -42.01 -36.65 -3.61
CA LYS A 748 -41.96 -37.59 -2.48
C LYS A 748 -41.16 -37.01 -1.33
N VAL A 749 -41.62 -37.27 -0.10
CA VAL A 749 -40.92 -36.87 1.12
C VAL A 749 -40.23 -38.09 1.70
N PHE A 750 -38.93 -37.95 2.01
CA PHE A 750 -38.09 -38.98 2.59
C PHE A 750 -37.72 -38.60 4.02
N LYS A 751 -38.05 -39.46 4.99
CA LYS A 751 -37.68 -39.29 6.41
C LYS A 751 -36.63 -40.33 6.80
N GLY A 752 -35.53 -39.93 7.44
CA GLY A 752 -34.46 -40.86 7.81
C GLY A 752 -34.94 -42.01 8.72
N SER A 753 -35.89 -41.73 9.61
CA SER A 753 -36.48 -42.70 10.53
C SER A 753 -37.20 -43.85 9.83
N ASP A 754 -37.77 -43.63 8.64
CA ASP A 754 -38.45 -44.66 7.85
C ASP A 754 -37.46 -45.74 7.34
N TYR A 755 -36.16 -45.43 7.34
CA TYR A 755 -35.10 -46.31 6.88
C TYR A 755 -34.22 -46.82 8.03
N GLY A 756 -34.53 -46.49 9.29
CA GLY A 756 -33.73 -46.85 10.46
C GLY A 756 -32.47 -46.00 10.63
N VAL A 757 -32.48 -44.76 10.12
CA VAL A 757 -31.45 -43.75 10.41
C VAL A 757 -31.93 -42.95 11.63
N PHE A 758 -31.17 -43.01 12.73
CA PHE A 758 -31.63 -42.55 14.06
C PHE A 758 -31.05 -41.21 14.52
N TRP A 759 -30.29 -40.50 13.68
CA TRP A 759 -29.90 -39.11 13.94
C TRP A 759 -30.95 -38.15 13.36
N ASP A 760 -31.04 -36.93 13.88
CA ASP A 760 -32.04 -35.90 13.51
C ASP A 760 -31.91 -35.47 12.04
N CYS A 761 -32.40 -36.30 11.12
CA CYS A 761 -32.48 -35.98 9.69
C CYS A 761 -33.70 -35.11 9.43
N ASN A 762 -33.51 -33.99 8.73
CA ASN A 762 -34.63 -33.22 8.19
C ASN A 762 -35.45 -34.04 7.17
N GLU A 763 -36.75 -33.76 7.06
CA GLU A 763 -37.58 -34.36 6.01
C GLU A 763 -37.17 -33.79 4.64
N VAL A 764 -36.79 -34.66 3.72
CA VAL A 764 -36.32 -34.24 2.40
C VAL A 764 -37.40 -34.46 1.38
N ALA A 765 -37.97 -33.38 0.85
CA ALA A 765 -38.90 -33.45 -0.27
C ALA A 765 -38.13 -33.35 -1.60
N VAL A 766 -38.28 -34.36 -2.46
CA VAL A 766 -37.68 -34.36 -3.81
C VAL A 766 -38.78 -34.38 -4.86
N ASP A 767 -38.67 -33.48 -5.83
CA ASP A 767 -39.51 -33.47 -7.01
C ASP A 767 -38.96 -34.42 -8.07
N ASN A 768 -39.83 -35.15 -8.75
CA ASN A 768 -39.44 -36.04 -9.83
C ASN A 768 -39.38 -35.26 -11.16
N PRO A 769 -38.17 -34.90 -11.67
CA PRO A 769 -38.05 -34.11 -12.90
C PRO A 769 -38.54 -34.87 -14.15
N TYR A 770 -38.80 -36.18 -14.03
CA TYR A 770 -39.22 -37.04 -15.12
C TYR A 770 -40.75 -37.28 -15.17
N LYS A 771 -41.53 -36.72 -14.23
CA LYS A 771 -43.00 -36.86 -14.19
C LYS A 771 -43.68 -36.57 -15.53
N GLY A 772 -43.20 -35.54 -16.25
CA GLY A 772 -43.74 -35.10 -17.54
C GLY A 772 -43.29 -35.92 -18.76
N ARG A 773 -42.29 -36.81 -18.61
CA ARG A 773 -41.80 -37.62 -19.74
C ARG A 773 -42.68 -38.86 -19.91
N ARG A 774 -43.23 -39.05 -21.12
CA ARG A 774 -44.12 -40.19 -21.43
C ARG A 774 -43.48 -41.56 -21.16
N PHE A 775 -42.15 -41.69 -21.20
CA PHE A 775 -41.35 -42.85 -20.80
C PHE A 775 -39.91 -42.39 -20.46
N LEU A 776 -39.31 -42.90 -19.37
CA LEU A 776 -37.85 -42.96 -19.23
C LEU A 776 -37.37 -44.02 -20.25
N ARG A 777 -36.47 -43.66 -21.16
CA ARG A 777 -36.08 -44.54 -22.27
C ARG A 777 -35.00 -45.51 -21.80
N GLY A 778 -35.41 -46.51 -21.01
CA GLY A 778 -34.59 -47.67 -20.68
C GLY A 778 -34.17 -47.78 -19.22
N GLU A 779 -33.64 -48.96 -18.88
CA GLU A 779 -33.13 -49.32 -17.55
C GLU A 779 -31.98 -48.39 -17.13
N GLU A 780 -31.11 -48.01 -18.06
CA GLU A 780 -29.95 -47.14 -17.81
C GLU A 780 -30.32 -45.71 -17.38
N GLU A 781 -31.31 -45.07 -18.02
CA GLU A 781 -31.80 -43.74 -17.61
C GLU A 781 -32.45 -43.78 -16.23
N THR A 782 -33.15 -44.88 -15.92
CA THR A 782 -33.80 -45.08 -14.62
C THR A 782 -32.77 -45.27 -13.51
N VAL A 783 -31.74 -46.07 -13.76
CA VAL A 783 -30.60 -46.27 -12.84
C VAL A 783 -29.88 -44.95 -12.58
N LYS A 784 -29.60 -44.18 -13.63
CA LYS A 784 -28.95 -42.87 -13.48
C LYS A 784 -29.80 -41.89 -12.67
N ALA A 785 -31.09 -41.79 -12.95
CA ALA A 785 -32.01 -40.93 -12.21
C ALA A 785 -32.14 -41.36 -10.74
N ALA A 786 -32.25 -42.67 -10.49
CA ALA A 786 -32.34 -43.21 -9.14
C ALA A 786 -31.08 -42.93 -8.34
N ARG A 787 -29.89 -43.16 -8.93
CA ARG A 787 -28.60 -42.80 -8.33
C ARG A 787 -28.57 -41.32 -7.93
N THR A 788 -28.90 -40.42 -8.85
CA THR A 788 -28.86 -38.97 -8.60
C THR A 788 -29.79 -38.55 -7.47
N ILE A 789 -31.04 -39.02 -7.48
CA ILE A 789 -32.04 -38.65 -6.45
C ILE A 789 -31.68 -39.27 -5.09
N THR A 790 -31.20 -40.52 -5.05
CA THR A 790 -30.74 -41.14 -3.80
C THR A 790 -29.59 -40.34 -3.19
N MET A 791 -28.61 -39.93 -4.01
CA MET A 791 -27.50 -39.08 -3.55
C MET A 791 -28.03 -37.74 -3.01
N GLU A 792 -28.96 -37.08 -3.71
CA GLU A 792 -29.56 -35.82 -3.27
C GLU A 792 -30.27 -35.94 -1.90
N VAL A 793 -30.99 -37.04 -1.67
CA VAL A 793 -31.63 -37.29 -0.37
C VAL A 793 -30.60 -37.47 0.74
N VAL A 794 -29.55 -38.25 0.49
CA VAL A 794 -28.48 -38.46 1.47
C VAL A 794 -27.71 -37.17 1.74
N GLU A 795 -27.39 -36.40 0.70
CA GLU A 795 -26.72 -35.09 0.80
C GLU A 795 -27.48 -34.14 1.74
N LYS A 796 -28.80 -34.08 1.62
CA LYS A 796 -29.67 -33.26 2.48
C LYS A 796 -29.89 -33.83 3.89
N TRP A 797 -29.68 -35.13 4.12
CA TRP A 797 -29.76 -35.71 5.47
C TRP A 797 -28.50 -35.51 6.31
N VAL A 798 -27.36 -35.28 5.66
CA VAL A 798 -26.08 -35.01 6.34
C VAL A 798 -25.67 -33.54 6.22
N ASP A 799 -26.58 -32.67 5.75
CA ASP A 799 -26.35 -31.25 5.48
C ASP A 799 -25.07 -30.98 4.65
N ALA A 800 -24.76 -31.88 3.72
CA ALA A 800 -23.53 -31.80 2.91
C ALA A 800 -23.54 -30.60 1.96
N ASP A 801 -24.70 -30.10 1.56
CA ASP A 801 -24.80 -28.95 0.65
C ASP A 801 -24.54 -27.60 1.34
N GLU A 802 -24.78 -27.49 2.66
CA GLU A 802 -24.49 -26.27 3.43
C GLU A 802 -23.03 -26.24 3.94
N HIS A 803 -22.43 -27.41 4.16
CA HIS A 803 -21.16 -27.51 4.87
C HIS A 803 -20.01 -28.13 4.06
N CYS A 804 -20.25 -28.63 2.83
CA CYS A 804 -19.21 -29.29 2.04
C CYS A 804 -19.41 -29.09 0.51
N ASP A 805 -18.81 -28.03 -0.05
CA ASP A 805 -18.78 -27.84 -1.50
C ASP A 805 -18.04 -29.02 -2.17
N LYS A 806 -18.68 -29.65 -3.16
CA LYS A 806 -18.10 -30.71 -4.02
C LYS A 806 -16.68 -30.37 -4.48
N LYS A 807 -16.48 -29.12 -4.91
CA LYS A 807 -15.20 -28.63 -5.44
C LYS A 807 -14.13 -28.60 -4.35
N GLN A 808 -14.49 -28.23 -3.13
CA GLN A 808 -13.59 -28.20 -1.98
C GLN A 808 -13.11 -29.60 -1.62
N ALA A 809 -14.03 -30.57 -1.56
CA ALA A 809 -13.69 -31.98 -1.33
C ALA A 809 -12.82 -32.55 -2.46
N TRP A 810 -13.12 -32.27 -3.73
CA TRP A 810 -12.28 -32.72 -4.85
C TRP A 810 -10.90 -32.09 -4.84
N PHE A 811 -10.82 -30.79 -4.54
CA PHE A 811 -9.56 -30.07 -4.39
C PHE A 811 -8.71 -30.69 -3.29
N ALA A 812 -9.26 -30.84 -2.08
CA ALA A 812 -8.56 -31.44 -0.95
C ALA A 812 -8.14 -32.88 -1.21
N SER A 813 -9.02 -33.72 -1.79
CA SER A 813 -8.69 -35.09 -2.18
C SER A 813 -7.55 -35.15 -3.19
N ILE A 814 -7.50 -34.24 -4.18
CA ILE A 814 -6.40 -34.19 -5.15
C ILE A 814 -5.10 -33.72 -4.48
N VAL A 815 -5.17 -32.70 -3.62
CA VAL A 815 -3.99 -32.23 -2.89
C VAL A 815 -3.43 -33.32 -1.98
N GLU A 816 -4.27 -34.01 -1.21
CA GLU A 816 -3.87 -35.13 -0.35
C GLU A 816 -3.26 -36.29 -1.16
N GLU A 817 -3.88 -36.67 -2.29
CA GLU A 817 -3.39 -37.77 -3.11
C GLU A 817 -2.07 -37.46 -3.83
N VAL A 818 -1.89 -36.22 -4.28
CA VAL A 818 -0.72 -35.83 -5.09
C VAL A 818 0.43 -35.34 -4.23
N MET A 819 0.17 -34.56 -3.16
CA MET A 819 1.20 -33.94 -2.32
C MET A 819 1.35 -34.58 -0.94
N GLY A 820 0.42 -35.45 -0.50
CA GLY A 820 0.41 -36.04 0.84
C GLY A 820 -0.49 -35.29 1.83
N GLU A 821 -0.71 -35.89 3.01
CA GLU A 821 -1.61 -35.33 4.03
C GLU A 821 -1.04 -34.08 4.70
N GLU A 822 0.29 -33.96 4.73
CA GLU A 822 1.01 -32.81 5.28
C GLU A 822 0.67 -31.53 4.52
N ALA A 823 0.40 -31.61 3.21
CA ALA A 823 0.01 -30.46 2.40
C ALA A 823 -1.32 -29.83 2.88
N LEU A 824 -2.24 -30.62 3.43
CA LEU A 824 -3.50 -30.11 3.96
C LEU A 824 -3.32 -29.25 5.22
N THR A 825 -2.18 -29.40 5.90
CA THR A 825 -1.84 -28.59 7.07
C THR A 825 -1.35 -27.18 6.70
N MET A 826 -1.01 -26.91 5.45
CA MET A 826 -0.46 -25.61 5.03
C MET A 826 -1.51 -24.50 5.09
N ASN A 827 -1.13 -23.31 5.56
CA ASN A 827 -1.99 -22.13 5.61
C ASN A 827 -2.44 -21.69 4.21
N LEU A 828 -1.60 -21.88 3.20
CA LEU A 828 -1.89 -21.62 1.79
C LEU A 828 -3.05 -22.50 1.28
N VAL A 829 -3.02 -23.79 1.59
CA VAL A 829 -4.06 -24.76 1.19
C VAL A 829 -5.36 -24.44 1.91
N TRP A 830 -5.32 -24.17 3.22
CA TRP A 830 -6.49 -23.73 3.98
C TRP A 830 -7.13 -22.45 3.43
N ARG A 831 -6.32 -21.41 3.16
CA ARG A 831 -6.80 -20.14 2.58
C ARG A 831 -7.48 -20.36 1.23
N LEU A 832 -6.93 -21.25 0.40
CA LEU A 832 -7.52 -21.57 -0.90
C LEU A 832 -8.77 -22.43 -0.77
N TYR A 833 -8.80 -23.39 0.15
CA TYR A 833 -9.94 -24.24 0.46
C TYR A 833 -11.17 -23.39 0.85
N ASN A 834 -11.02 -22.47 1.80
CA ASN A 834 -12.11 -21.60 2.24
C ASN A 834 -12.61 -20.61 1.18
N ASN A 835 -11.73 -20.23 0.24
CA ASN A 835 -12.05 -19.27 -0.81
C ASN A 835 -12.06 -19.93 -2.19
N LEU A 836 -12.39 -21.22 -2.27
CA LEU A 836 -12.26 -21.99 -3.49
C LEU A 836 -13.32 -21.56 -4.51
N LYS A 837 -12.88 -21.14 -5.69
CA LYS A 837 -13.73 -20.88 -6.86
C LYS A 837 -13.48 -21.98 -7.89
N ALA A 838 -14.48 -22.32 -8.70
CA ALA A 838 -14.33 -23.32 -9.75
C ALA A 838 -13.16 -23.01 -10.69
N SER A 839 -12.95 -21.73 -11.03
CA SER A 839 -11.84 -21.27 -11.87
C SER A 839 -10.45 -21.45 -11.24
N HIS A 840 -10.34 -21.72 -9.94
CA HIS A 840 -9.07 -22.04 -9.30
C HIS A 840 -8.55 -23.44 -9.67
N VAL A 841 -9.45 -24.35 -10.07
CA VAL A 841 -9.19 -25.79 -10.24
C VAL A 841 -9.76 -26.39 -11.54
N ILE A 842 -10.53 -25.63 -12.32
CA ILE A 842 -11.11 -26.05 -13.61
C ILE A 842 -10.77 -25.01 -14.70
N LEU A 843 -10.29 -25.47 -15.86
CA LEU A 843 -9.95 -24.60 -17.00
C LEU A 843 -11.19 -24.21 -17.82
N GLY A 844 -11.48 -22.89 -17.90
CA GLY A 844 -12.45 -22.31 -18.84
C GLY A 844 -13.52 -21.45 -18.16
N ASP A 845 -13.74 -20.25 -18.70
CA ASP A 845 -14.50 -19.17 -18.03
C ASP A 845 -16.01 -19.14 -18.36
N LYS A 846 -16.54 -20.12 -19.12
CA LYS A 846 -17.95 -20.10 -19.57
C LYS A 846 -18.56 -21.49 -19.60
N GLY A 847 -19.36 -21.83 -18.58
CA GLY A 847 -20.48 -22.77 -18.76
C GLY A 847 -20.54 -24.04 -17.92
N TYR A 848 -19.68 -24.26 -16.91
CA TYR A 848 -19.85 -25.43 -16.03
C TYR A 848 -20.87 -25.15 -14.92
N ARG A 849 -22.17 -25.17 -15.27
CA ARG A 849 -23.26 -25.12 -14.26
C ARG A 849 -23.25 -26.34 -13.34
N ASN A 850 -22.62 -27.46 -13.75
CA ASN A 850 -22.48 -28.69 -12.98
C ASN A 850 -21.11 -29.33 -13.25
N PRO A 851 -20.02 -28.88 -12.60
CA PRO A 851 -18.71 -29.50 -12.77
C PRO A 851 -18.74 -30.95 -12.25
N THR A 852 -17.97 -31.83 -12.87
CA THR A 852 -17.72 -33.20 -12.43
C THR A 852 -16.29 -33.33 -11.91
N LYS A 853 -16.00 -34.36 -11.11
CA LYS A 853 -14.64 -34.67 -10.65
C LYS A 853 -13.63 -34.78 -11.80
N ASP A 854 -14.04 -35.31 -12.95
CA ASP A 854 -13.20 -35.40 -14.17
C ASP A 854 -12.76 -34.03 -14.70
N ASN A 855 -13.53 -32.97 -14.44
CA ASN A 855 -13.13 -31.61 -14.82
C ASN A 855 -11.92 -31.10 -14.03
N MET A 856 -11.55 -31.76 -12.92
CA MET A 856 -10.36 -31.47 -12.12
C MET A 856 -9.10 -32.19 -12.64
N ALA A 857 -9.21 -33.08 -13.62
CA ALA A 857 -8.05 -33.81 -14.16
C ALA A 857 -6.91 -32.89 -14.65
N PRO A 858 -7.18 -31.73 -15.30
CA PRO A 858 -6.14 -30.77 -15.64
C PRO A 858 -5.43 -30.16 -14.42
N PHE A 859 -6.16 -29.90 -13.32
CA PHE A 859 -5.59 -29.39 -12.07
C PHE A 859 -4.71 -30.43 -11.40
N ARG A 860 -5.20 -31.68 -11.29
CA ARG A 860 -4.39 -32.81 -10.83
C ARG A 860 -3.10 -32.93 -11.63
N LEU A 861 -3.20 -32.99 -12.96
CA LEU A 861 -2.03 -33.14 -13.82
C LEU A 861 -1.06 -31.96 -13.67
N ALA A 862 -1.56 -30.74 -13.49
CA ALA A 862 -0.70 -29.59 -13.23
C ALA A 862 0.01 -29.67 -11.87
N LEU A 863 -0.63 -30.25 -10.86
CA LEU A 863 -0.03 -30.48 -9.54
C LEU A 863 0.99 -31.63 -9.58
N GLU A 864 0.67 -32.74 -10.25
CA GLU A 864 1.56 -33.90 -10.47
C GLU A 864 2.84 -33.52 -11.23
N ASN A 865 2.76 -32.52 -12.12
CA ASN A 865 3.92 -32.01 -12.87
C ASN A 865 4.54 -30.76 -12.22
N HIS A 866 4.12 -30.36 -11.02
CA HIS A 866 4.66 -29.18 -10.35
C HIS A 866 6.00 -29.49 -9.68
N SER A 867 6.93 -28.55 -9.72
CA SER A 867 8.26 -28.65 -9.11
C SER A 867 8.26 -28.86 -7.58
N VAL A 868 7.10 -28.76 -6.93
CA VAL A 868 6.97 -29.01 -5.48
C VAL A 868 7.08 -30.49 -5.13
N LEU A 869 6.88 -31.38 -6.10
CA LEU A 869 7.02 -32.83 -5.95
C LEU A 869 8.42 -33.33 -6.31
N GLU A 870 9.24 -32.49 -6.93
CA GLU A 870 10.61 -32.82 -7.33
C GLU A 870 11.56 -32.44 -6.18
N VAL A 871 12.03 -33.43 -5.41
CA VAL A 871 12.92 -33.22 -4.24
C VAL A 871 14.21 -32.48 -4.60
N ASP A 872 14.69 -32.59 -5.84
CA ASP A 872 15.88 -31.87 -6.32
C ASP A 872 15.61 -30.39 -6.65
N HIS A 873 14.34 -30.00 -6.80
CA HIS A 873 13.93 -28.63 -7.07
C HIS A 873 13.71 -27.87 -5.75
N ARG A 874 13.92 -26.54 -5.75
CA ARG A 874 13.85 -25.72 -4.51
C ARG A 874 12.49 -25.79 -3.81
N GLU A 875 11.41 -25.73 -4.57
CA GLU A 875 10.03 -25.90 -4.10
C GLU A 875 9.85 -27.26 -3.43
N GLY A 876 10.37 -28.34 -4.02
CA GLY A 876 10.33 -29.68 -3.43
C GLY A 876 11.21 -29.82 -2.18
N GLN A 877 12.39 -29.22 -2.15
CA GLN A 877 13.25 -29.19 -0.95
C GLN A 877 12.55 -28.50 0.23
N LEU A 878 11.86 -27.39 -0.04
CA LEU A 878 11.11 -26.65 0.99
C LEU A 878 9.89 -27.42 1.47
N PHE A 879 9.17 -28.07 0.56
CA PHE A 879 8.05 -28.91 0.95
C PHE A 879 8.53 -30.15 1.73
N GLU A 880 9.66 -30.74 1.37
CA GLU A 880 10.29 -31.81 2.16
C GLU A 880 10.70 -31.33 3.55
N LEU A 881 11.34 -30.16 3.65
CA LEU A 881 11.68 -29.55 4.93
C LEU A 881 10.44 -29.26 5.78
N TYR A 882 9.35 -28.80 5.16
CA TYR A 882 8.06 -28.61 5.83
C TYR A 882 7.55 -29.92 6.44
N LYS A 883 7.59 -31.03 5.69
CA LYS A 883 7.20 -32.36 6.20
C LYS A 883 8.11 -32.84 7.33
N GLN A 884 9.42 -32.74 7.16
CA GLN A 884 10.40 -33.12 8.17
C GLN A 884 10.19 -32.33 9.47
N LEU A 885 9.92 -31.04 9.36
CA LEU A 885 9.62 -30.18 10.50
C LEU A 885 8.30 -30.58 11.18
N LEU A 886 7.23 -30.80 10.41
CA LEU A 886 5.93 -31.24 10.92
C LEU A 886 6.03 -32.59 11.65
N ASN A 887 6.86 -33.50 11.13
CA ASN A 887 7.08 -34.84 11.67
C ASN A 887 8.11 -34.88 12.82
N GLY A 888 8.73 -33.75 13.16
CA GLY A 888 9.76 -33.65 14.20
C GLY A 888 11.11 -34.27 13.82
N GLU A 889 11.37 -34.49 12.53
CA GLU A 889 12.66 -34.98 12.01
C GLU A 889 13.72 -33.86 11.97
N VAL A 890 13.29 -32.61 11.83
CA VAL A 890 14.12 -31.41 11.93
C VAL A 890 13.61 -30.54 13.09
N SER A 891 14.48 -30.19 14.03
CA SER A 891 14.13 -29.27 15.12
C SER A 891 13.79 -27.88 14.56
N PRO A 892 12.81 -27.15 15.12
CA PRO A 892 12.55 -25.75 14.78
C PRO A 892 13.81 -24.87 14.80
N SER A 893 14.78 -25.18 15.65
CA SER A 893 16.04 -24.43 15.72
C SER A 893 16.94 -24.63 14.49
N ASP A 894 16.85 -25.79 13.82
CA ASP A 894 17.69 -26.15 12.68
C ASP A 894 17.11 -25.72 11.32
N VAL A 895 15.81 -25.40 11.25
CA VAL A 895 15.09 -25.05 10.01
C VAL A 895 15.83 -24.00 9.16
N ILE A 896 16.40 -22.96 9.77
CA ILE A 896 17.13 -21.91 9.05
C ILE A 896 18.31 -22.46 8.24
N LYS A 897 18.98 -23.51 8.74
CA LYS A 897 20.13 -24.14 8.09
C LYS A 897 19.73 -24.81 6.77
N HIS A 898 18.46 -25.20 6.65
CA HIS A 898 17.92 -25.93 5.52
C HIS A 898 17.15 -25.04 4.52
N LEU A 899 16.96 -23.74 4.80
CA LEU A 899 16.26 -22.83 3.90
C LEU A 899 17.10 -22.52 2.64
N PRO A 900 16.60 -22.80 1.41
CA PRO A 900 17.33 -22.56 0.17
C PRO A 900 17.64 -21.08 -0.10
N SER A 901 16.82 -20.13 0.35
CA SER A 901 17.12 -18.70 0.22
C SER A 901 18.24 -18.22 1.15
N VAL A 902 18.47 -18.93 2.26
CA VAL A 902 19.46 -18.57 3.27
C VAL A 902 20.78 -19.27 3.01
N SER A 903 20.77 -20.55 2.62
CA SER A 903 21.98 -21.39 2.48
C SER A 903 23.10 -20.77 1.62
N PRO A 904 22.89 -20.27 0.38
CA PRO A 904 23.98 -19.72 -0.42
C PRO A 904 24.57 -18.42 0.15
N ARG A 905 23.71 -17.59 0.77
CA ARG A 905 24.12 -16.32 1.39
C ARG A 905 24.81 -16.57 2.72
N TRP A 906 24.41 -17.64 3.39
CA TRP A 906 25.03 -18.15 4.59
C TRP A 906 26.41 -18.73 4.31
N ASP A 907 26.55 -19.52 3.24
CA ASP A 907 27.85 -20.02 2.77
C ASP A 907 28.78 -18.87 2.39
N ALA A 908 28.25 -17.82 1.76
CA ALA A 908 29.01 -16.61 1.49
C ALA A 908 29.50 -15.92 2.77
N LEU A 909 28.67 -15.87 3.82
CA LEU A 909 29.06 -15.34 5.13
C LEU A 909 30.14 -16.21 5.81
N LYS A 910 29.99 -17.54 5.78
CA LYS A 910 31.00 -18.49 6.27
C LYS A 910 32.33 -18.32 5.53
N GLN A 911 32.30 -18.26 4.19
CA GLN A 911 33.47 -18.05 3.35
C GLN A 911 34.14 -16.71 3.67
N MET A 912 33.38 -15.63 3.88
CA MET A 912 33.95 -14.35 4.28
C MET A 912 34.72 -14.45 5.60
N ILE A 913 34.20 -15.18 6.57
CA ILE A 913 34.85 -15.26 7.88
C ILE A 913 36.08 -16.15 7.79
N GLN A 914 36.00 -17.28 7.07
CA GLN A 914 37.17 -18.11 6.76
C GLN A 914 38.28 -17.31 6.05
N ILE A 915 37.92 -16.48 5.07
CA ILE A 915 38.86 -15.59 4.37
C ILE A 915 39.51 -14.60 5.33
N ALA A 916 38.77 -14.09 6.33
CA ALA A 916 39.33 -13.19 7.33
C ALA A 916 40.28 -13.92 8.29
N MET A 917 39.98 -15.17 8.65
CA MET A 917 40.90 -15.98 9.45
C MET A 917 42.21 -16.29 8.69
N LEU A 918 42.13 -16.55 7.38
CA LEU A 918 43.33 -16.72 6.54
C LEU A 918 44.17 -15.44 6.49
N TYR A 919 43.52 -14.27 6.44
CA TYR A 919 44.19 -12.98 6.50
C TYR A 919 44.97 -12.80 7.81
N ASP A 920 44.37 -13.19 8.93
CA ASP A 920 44.97 -13.11 10.26
C ASP A 920 46.16 -14.06 10.45
N ASN A 921 46.18 -15.19 9.74
CA ASN A 921 47.27 -16.18 9.77
C ASN A 921 48.41 -15.86 8.79
N ASP A 922 48.39 -14.71 8.11
CA ASP A 922 49.31 -14.33 7.03
C ASP A 922 49.35 -15.33 5.85
N GLU A 923 48.35 -16.21 5.73
CA GLU A 923 48.25 -17.20 4.65
C GLU A 923 47.58 -16.58 3.41
N GLN A 924 48.40 -16.22 2.41
CA GLN A 924 47.88 -15.62 1.18
C GLN A 924 47.51 -16.67 0.13
N PRO A 925 46.22 -16.78 -0.29
CA PRO A 925 45.85 -17.58 -1.45
C PRO A 925 46.48 -16.99 -2.72
N ARG A 926 46.94 -17.85 -3.64
CA ARG A 926 47.58 -17.42 -4.91
C ARG A 926 46.72 -16.45 -5.74
N ASN A 927 45.40 -16.58 -5.64
CA ASN A 927 44.43 -15.69 -6.28
C ASN A 927 43.39 -15.25 -5.23
N PRO A 928 43.65 -14.16 -4.49
CA PRO A 928 42.76 -13.74 -3.41
C PRO A 928 41.40 -13.28 -3.96
N PRO A 929 40.28 -13.74 -3.38
CA PRO A 929 38.95 -13.27 -3.78
C PRO A 929 38.81 -11.76 -3.57
N ALA A 930 37.88 -11.12 -4.27
CA ALA A 930 37.72 -9.65 -4.26
C ALA A 930 37.51 -9.10 -2.84
N TYR A 931 36.81 -9.84 -1.99
CA TYR A 931 36.67 -9.51 -0.57
C TYR A 931 38.00 -9.51 0.18
N LEU A 932 38.87 -10.51 0.00
CA LEU A 932 40.19 -10.55 0.64
C LEU A 932 41.05 -9.35 0.24
N LYS A 933 41.00 -8.95 -1.04
CA LYS A 933 41.69 -7.72 -1.50
C LYS A 933 41.18 -6.46 -0.80
N LYS A 934 39.86 -6.39 -0.53
CA LYS A 934 39.26 -5.27 0.21
C LYS A 934 39.63 -5.31 1.69
N LEU A 935 39.60 -6.49 2.30
CA LEU A 935 40.06 -6.73 3.67
C LEU A 935 41.52 -6.30 3.83
N GLN A 936 42.40 -6.69 2.90
CA GLN A 936 43.80 -6.26 2.89
C GLN A 936 43.95 -4.74 2.73
N SER A 937 43.10 -4.11 1.92
CA SER A 937 43.17 -2.65 1.68
C SER A 937 42.64 -1.81 2.85
N ASP A 938 41.68 -2.33 3.61
CA ASP A 938 41.05 -1.64 4.73
C ASP A 938 40.51 -2.67 5.76
N PRO A 939 41.42 -3.26 6.55
CA PRO A 939 41.03 -4.31 7.49
C PRO A 939 40.13 -3.77 8.58
N THR A 940 40.19 -2.48 8.92
CA THR A 940 39.32 -1.90 9.96
C THR A 940 37.86 -1.88 9.55
N THR A 941 37.57 -1.63 8.26
CA THR A 941 36.19 -1.59 7.75
C THR A 941 35.64 -2.97 7.41
N TYR A 942 36.49 -3.85 6.86
CA TYR A 942 36.04 -5.11 6.28
C TYR A 942 36.29 -6.33 7.17
N HIS A 943 36.91 -6.21 8.35
CA HIS A 943 37.03 -7.36 9.25
C HIS A 943 35.63 -7.82 9.71
N PRO A 944 35.26 -9.09 9.56
CA PRO A 944 33.95 -9.58 9.98
C PRO A 944 33.86 -9.74 11.50
N LEU A 945 35.01 -9.97 12.15
CA LEU A 945 35.15 -10.10 13.60
C LEU A 945 35.55 -8.74 14.19
N ARG A 946 34.64 -8.12 14.95
CA ARG A 946 34.78 -6.74 15.44
C ARG A 946 36.03 -6.59 16.30
N GLU A 947 36.24 -7.54 17.19
CA GLU A 947 37.32 -7.64 18.16
C GLU A 947 38.70 -7.82 17.53
N CYS A 948 38.75 -8.47 16.36
CA CYS A 948 40.00 -8.66 15.61
C CYS A 948 40.29 -7.50 14.65
N SER A 949 39.31 -6.64 14.37
CA SER A 949 39.55 -5.48 13.49
C SER A 949 40.72 -4.63 14.04
N PRO A 950 41.76 -4.31 13.25
CA PRO A 950 42.97 -3.66 13.76
C PRO A 950 42.70 -2.35 14.48
N GLY A 951 41.76 -1.55 13.95
CA GLY A 951 41.31 -0.32 14.61
C GLY A 951 40.71 -0.55 15.99
N ARG A 952 40.01 -1.66 16.22
CA ARG A 952 39.43 -2.00 17.54
C ARG A 952 40.47 -2.56 18.50
N VAL A 953 41.31 -3.49 18.05
CA VAL A 953 42.42 -4.04 18.86
C VAL A 953 43.28 -2.90 19.40
N ARG A 954 43.63 -1.96 18.53
CA ARG A 954 44.39 -0.78 18.87
C ARG A 954 43.60 0.17 19.78
N CYS A 955 42.32 0.40 19.53
CA CYS A 955 41.46 1.21 20.41
C CYS A 955 41.44 0.66 21.83
N ARG A 956 41.36 -0.67 21.99
CA ARG A 956 41.41 -1.32 23.30
C ARG A 956 42.77 -1.10 23.97
N ARG A 957 43.87 -1.39 23.26
CA ARG A 957 45.23 -1.27 23.77
C ARG A 957 45.61 0.16 24.14
N ASP A 958 45.27 1.13 23.30
CA ASP A 958 45.80 2.50 23.37
C ASP A 958 44.84 3.45 24.11
N LEU A 959 43.52 3.22 24.10
CA LEU A 959 42.53 4.11 24.74
C LEU A 959 41.91 3.53 26.01
N PHE A 960 41.81 2.22 26.14
CA PHE A 960 41.07 1.56 27.22
C PHE A 960 41.93 0.59 28.02
N ASP A 961 43.18 1.00 28.32
CA ASP A 961 44.01 0.25 29.26
C ASP A 961 43.27 0.14 30.61
N ASN A 962 43.15 -1.07 31.14
CA ASN A 962 42.28 -1.43 32.27
C ASN A 962 42.60 -0.66 33.57
N ASN A 963 43.73 0.04 33.62
CA ASN A 963 44.19 0.80 34.79
C ASN A 963 43.93 2.31 34.71
N ASP A 964 43.47 2.85 33.58
CA ASP A 964 43.24 4.29 33.41
C ASP A 964 41.73 4.61 33.43
N PRO A 965 41.23 5.45 34.37
CA PRO A 965 39.86 5.92 34.32
C PRO A 965 39.57 6.62 32.98
N VAL A 966 38.32 6.54 32.49
CA VAL A 966 37.92 7.20 31.24
C VAL A 966 38.02 8.72 31.39
N SER A 967 39.19 9.22 31.03
CA SER A 967 39.47 10.63 31.00
C SER A 967 38.71 11.31 29.86
N LYS A 968 38.61 12.64 29.94
CA LYS A 968 38.13 13.46 28.84
C LYS A 968 38.91 13.21 27.54
N SER A 969 40.23 13.05 27.64
CA SER A 969 41.09 12.79 26.48
C SER A 969 40.83 11.42 25.87
N THR A 970 40.52 10.41 26.67
CA THR A 970 40.11 9.08 26.18
C THR A 970 38.86 9.16 25.30
N ILE A 971 37.78 9.82 25.77
CA ILE A 971 36.55 9.94 24.96
C ILE A 971 36.71 10.85 23.77
N PHE A 972 37.41 11.96 23.94
CA PHE A 972 37.72 12.83 22.82
C PHE A 972 38.44 12.06 21.71
N SER A 973 39.45 11.26 22.08
CA SER A 973 40.18 10.41 21.15
C SER A 973 39.25 9.42 20.44
N LEU A 974 38.40 8.73 21.19
CA LEU A 974 37.40 7.80 20.64
C LEU A 974 36.46 8.47 19.62
N LEU A 975 35.93 9.65 19.96
CA LEU A 975 35.03 10.40 19.08
C LEU A 975 35.71 10.79 17.77
N VAL A 976 36.95 11.28 17.86
CA VAL A 976 37.74 11.69 16.70
C VAL A 976 38.03 10.50 15.79
N TRP A 977 38.41 9.35 16.36
CA TRP A 977 38.61 8.11 15.63
C TRP A 977 37.36 7.62 14.90
N ARG A 978 36.20 7.71 15.55
CA ARG A 978 34.93 7.28 14.96
C ARG A 978 34.38 8.26 13.93
N VAL A 979 34.71 9.54 13.99
CA VAL A 979 34.14 10.57 13.11
C VAL A 979 34.97 10.79 11.86
N PHE A 980 36.29 10.63 11.94
CA PHE A 980 37.17 10.98 10.84
C PHE A 980 37.87 9.77 10.18
N PRO A 981 37.30 8.55 10.05
CA PRO A 981 38.04 7.33 9.70
C PRO A 981 38.89 7.43 8.41
N GLN A 982 38.43 8.19 7.40
CA GLN A 982 39.17 8.42 6.13
C GLN A 982 40.39 9.34 6.26
N VAL A 983 40.45 10.11 7.35
CA VAL A 983 41.68 10.79 7.74
C VAL A 983 42.75 9.75 8.08
N PHE A 984 42.34 8.53 8.47
CA PHE A 984 43.16 7.63 9.25
C PHE A 984 43.72 6.36 8.58
N SER A 985 44.52 6.50 7.52
CA SER A 985 45.54 5.48 7.18
C SER A 985 46.70 5.50 8.20
N TRP A 986 46.41 5.41 9.50
CA TRP A 986 47.40 5.69 10.54
C TRP A 986 48.27 4.49 10.70
N HIS A 987 49.56 4.74 10.64
CA HIS A 987 50.57 3.72 10.84
C HIS A 987 50.27 3.01 12.18
N PRO A 988 50.49 1.68 12.30
CA PRO A 988 50.31 0.97 13.56
C PRO A 988 50.99 1.63 14.78
N ASP A 989 52.01 2.44 14.53
CA ASP A 989 52.83 3.14 15.53
C ASP A 989 52.30 4.52 15.97
N ASP A 990 51.29 5.09 15.30
CA ASP A 990 50.76 6.39 15.75
C ASP A 990 50.04 6.27 17.12
N SER A 991 49.98 7.32 17.93
CA SER A 991 49.15 7.29 19.14
C SER A 991 47.68 7.38 18.77
N MET A 992 46.82 6.52 19.33
CA MET A 992 45.37 6.76 19.26
C MET A 992 44.91 7.82 20.26
N ARG A 993 45.69 8.08 21.30
CA ARG A 993 45.37 8.99 22.40
C ARG A 993 45.83 10.41 22.06
N PHE A 994 44.90 11.36 22.20
CA PHE A 994 45.10 12.79 22.05
C PHE A 994 44.72 13.49 23.35
N GLU A 995 45.70 14.11 24.03
CA GLU A 995 45.46 14.80 25.29
C GLU A 995 44.76 16.16 25.08
N THR A 996 44.84 16.71 23.88
CA THR A 996 44.24 17.99 23.50
C THR A 996 43.79 18.02 22.03
N PRO A 997 42.93 18.97 21.64
CA PRO A 997 42.64 19.26 20.24
C PRO A 997 43.87 19.47 19.37
N ASP A 998 44.89 20.15 19.91
CA ASP A 998 46.12 20.44 19.19
C ASP A 998 46.96 19.19 18.92
N ASP A 999 46.93 18.20 19.81
CA ASP A 999 47.59 16.90 19.56
C ASP A 999 47.00 16.20 18.36
N PHE A 1000 45.66 16.18 18.26
CA PHE A 1000 44.97 15.67 17.09
C PHE A 1000 45.34 16.45 15.83
N LEU A 1001 45.28 17.79 15.86
CA LEU A 1001 45.57 18.62 14.69
C LEU A 1001 47.03 18.50 14.24
N LYS A 1002 47.96 18.30 15.17
CA LYS A 1002 49.38 18.04 14.86
C LYS A 1002 49.55 16.69 14.18
N ALA A 1003 48.89 15.65 14.69
CA ALA A 1003 48.94 14.33 14.10
C ALA A 1003 48.23 14.28 12.72
N TYR A 1004 47.11 15.00 12.57
CA TYR A 1004 46.43 15.23 11.29
C TYR A 1004 47.39 15.82 10.24
N ARG A 1005 48.07 16.92 10.57
CA ARG A 1005 49.03 17.58 9.65
C ARG A 1005 50.17 16.65 9.25
N ARG A 1006 50.68 15.88 10.21
CA ARG A 1006 51.75 14.88 9.95
C ARG A 1006 51.31 13.85 8.91
N ILE A 1007 50.07 13.36 9.02
CA ILE A 1007 49.60 12.20 8.26
C ILE A 1007 49.04 12.59 6.90
N LYS A 1008 48.23 13.65 6.84
CA LYS A 1008 47.70 14.15 5.57
C LYS A 1008 48.69 14.97 4.78
N LYS A 1009 49.79 15.43 5.40
CA LYS A 1009 50.73 16.39 4.81
C LYS A 1009 50.04 17.69 4.33
N GLU A 1010 48.90 18.01 4.93
CA GLU A 1010 48.04 19.14 4.57
C GLU A 1010 47.53 19.84 5.84
N HIS A 1011 47.21 21.12 5.72
CA HIS A 1011 46.58 21.87 6.80
C HIS A 1011 45.11 21.44 6.97
N PRO A 1012 44.64 21.17 8.20
CA PRO A 1012 43.24 20.86 8.44
C PRO A 1012 42.37 22.04 8.02
N SER A 1013 41.26 21.75 7.35
CA SER A 1013 40.26 22.77 7.00
C SER A 1013 39.74 23.48 8.26
N LYS A 1014 39.27 24.73 8.10
CA LYS A 1014 38.67 25.50 9.20
C LYS A 1014 37.52 24.75 9.88
N ASP A 1015 36.74 23.99 9.11
CA ASP A 1015 35.65 23.18 9.65
C ASP A 1015 36.16 22.05 10.54
N ILE A 1016 37.24 21.36 10.16
CA ILE A 1016 37.83 20.30 11.00
C ILE A 1016 38.35 20.90 12.31
N VAL A 1017 39.07 22.02 12.24
CA VAL A 1017 39.58 22.70 13.44
C VAL A 1017 38.41 23.08 14.36
N SER A 1018 37.35 23.66 13.80
CA SER A 1018 36.15 24.05 14.55
C SER A 1018 35.43 22.85 15.18
N ASP A 1019 35.25 21.76 14.42
CA ASP A 1019 34.52 20.58 14.91
C ASP A 1019 35.30 19.89 16.05
N ILE A 1020 36.63 19.78 15.93
CA ILE A 1020 37.49 19.16 16.94
C ILE A 1020 37.50 19.99 18.23
N GLN A 1021 37.59 21.32 18.13
CA GLN A 1021 37.50 22.19 19.29
C GLN A 1021 36.12 22.05 19.96
N SER A 1022 35.05 22.08 19.16
CA SER A 1022 33.68 21.88 19.64
C SER A 1022 33.50 20.55 20.36
N TYR A 1023 34.10 19.46 19.87
CA TYR A 1023 34.00 18.14 20.52
C TYR A 1023 34.62 18.15 21.91
N TRP A 1024 35.79 18.77 22.04
CA TRP A 1024 36.50 18.89 23.31
C TRP A 1024 35.69 19.70 24.32
N ASP A 1025 35.17 20.85 23.91
CA ASP A 1025 34.44 21.76 24.80
C ASP A 1025 33.10 21.13 25.24
N THR A 1026 32.41 20.45 24.32
CA THR A 1026 31.13 19.77 24.59
C THR A 1026 31.24 18.69 25.67
N LEU A 1027 32.38 18.00 25.78
CA LEU A 1027 32.57 16.96 26.80
C LEU A 1027 32.58 17.53 28.23
N ASP A 1028 33.05 18.77 28.41
CA ASP A 1028 33.00 19.47 29.71
C ASP A 1028 31.59 19.95 30.02
N GLU A 1029 30.92 20.56 29.03
CA GLU A 1029 29.55 21.07 29.18
C GLU A 1029 28.57 19.95 29.59
N ARG A 1030 28.75 18.76 29.02
CA ARG A 1030 27.94 17.57 29.32
C ARG A 1030 28.37 16.83 30.59
N ARG A 1031 29.40 17.33 31.28
CA ARG A 1031 29.96 16.73 32.50
C ARG A 1031 30.29 15.25 32.28
N TRP A 1032 30.98 14.92 31.18
CA TRP A 1032 31.36 13.55 30.87
C TRP A 1032 31.96 12.79 32.07
N PRO A 1033 32.91 13.36 32.86
CA PRO A 1033 33.47 12.66 34.02
C PRO A 1033 32.40 12.20 35.01
N LYS A 1034 31.42 13.07 35.31
CA LYS A 1034 30.31 12.75 36.21
C LYS A 1034 29.34 11.72 35.60
N PHE A 1035 29.15 11.75 34.28
CA PHE A 1035 28.32 10.78 33.59
C PHE A 1035 28.97 9.38 33.60
N ALA A 1036 30.28 9.30 33.35
CA ALA A 1036 31.04 8.04 33.36
C ALA A 1036 31.02 7.33 34.72
N GLU A 1037 31.02 8.10 35.82
CA GLU A 1037 30.92 7.55 37.19
C GLU A 1037 29.60 6.82 37.48
N THR A 1038 28.55 7.02 36.68
CA THR A 1038 27.23 6.43 36.92
C THR A 1038 27.07 5.00 36.43
N PHE A 1039 28.08 4.44 35.75
CA PHE A 1039 28.00 3.18 35.03
C PHE A 1039 26.71 3.10 34.16
N PRO A 1040 26.59 4.01 33.17
CA PRO A 1040 25.35 4.19 32.41
C PRO A 1040 24.93 2.91 31.68
N THR A 1041 23.65 2.82 31.34
CA THR A 1041 23.15 1.82 30.39
C THR A 1041 23.63 2.10 28.97
N PHE A 1042 23.60 1.09 28.10
CA PHE A 1042 23.91 1.27 26.68
C PHE A 1042 23.06 2.37 26.03
N GLU A 1043 21.76 2.43 26.36
CA GLU A 1043 20.87 3.48 25.84
C GLU A 1043 21.24 4.86 26.34
N GLU A 1044 21.59 5.03 27.61
CA GLU A 1044 22.05 6.32 28.13
C GLU A 1044 23.33 6.77 27.43
N CYS A 1045 24.30 5.88 27.24
CA CYS A 1045 25.50 6.14 26.44
C CYS A 1045 25.16 6.53 25.00
N TYR A 1046 24.32 5.75 24.33
CA TYR A 1046 23.92 6.05 22.97
C TYR A 1046 23.24 7.42 22.89
N GLN A 1047 22.27 7.71 23.77
CA GLN A 1047 21.57 9.01 23.78
C GLN A 1047 22.49 10.18 24.16
N HIS A 1048 23.54 9.95 24.95
CA HIS A 1048 24.56 10.96 25.26
C HIS A 1048 25.29 11.44 24.01
N PHE A 1049 25.67 10.51 23.13
CA PHE A 1049 26.40 10.82 21.89
C PHE A 1049 25.50 11.03 20.67
N LYS A 1050 24.25 10.58 20.73
CA LYS A 1050 23.32 10.68 19.60
C LYS A 1050 23.04 12.15 19.27
N PRO A 1051 23.10 12.53 17.98
CA PRO A 1051 22.72 13.86 17.56
C PRO A 1051 21.20 14.05 17.77
N ASN A 1052 20.82 14.83 18.79
CA ASN A 1052 19.47 15.33 18.98
C ASN A 1052 19.34 16.71 18.29
N GLY A 1053 18.33 16.89 17.44
CA GLY A 1053 18.02 18.18 16.79
C GLY A 1053 18.37 18.29 15.30
N THR A 1054 18.03 19.45 14.72
CA THR A 1054 18.40 19.86 13.35
C THR A 1054 19.94 19.99 13.24
N LEU A 1055 20.47 20.02 12.00
CA LEU A 1055 21.93 19.98 11.75
C LEU A 1055 22.74 21.05 12.50
N GLU A 1056 22.12 22.20 12.81
CA GLU A 1056 22.72 23.33 13.52
C GLU A 1056 22.90 23.11 15.03
N TYR A 1057 22.15 22.19 15.65
CA TYR A 1057 22.23 21.93 17.10
C TYR A 1057 22.89 20.60 17.45
N ARG A 1058 23.64 20.00 16.50
CA ARG A 1058 24.37 18.76 16.77
C ARG A 1058 25.58 19.05 17.66
N LEU A 1059 25.50 18.59 18.90
CA LEU A 1059 26.57 18.61 19.91
C LEU A 1059 27.91 18.10 19.35
N PHE A 1060 27.87 16.96 18.66
CA PHE A 1060 29.02 16.40 17.95
C PHE A 1060 28.77 16.47 16.44
N ARG A 1061 29.08 17.63 15.86
CA ARG A 1061 28.97 17.88 14.42
C ARG A 1061 29.81 16.89 13.60
N ARG A 1062 29.17 16.17 12.67
CA ARG A 1062 29.68 15.02 11.87
C ARG A 1062 29.61 13.64 12.53
N LEU A 1063 29.29 13.53 13.83
CA LEU A 1063 29.00 12.23 14.43
C LEU A 1063 27.64 11.70 13.91
N SER A 1064 27.71 10.63 13.12
CA SER A 1064 26.53 9.96 12.58
C SER A 1064 25.81 9.16 13.69
N ARG A 1065 24.53 8.80 13.48
CA ARG A 1065 23.82 7.92 14.41
C ARG A 1065 24.46 6.53 14.52
N THR A 1066 25.09 6.04 13.44
CA THR A 1066 25.84 4.78 13.46
C THR A 1066 27.14 4.94 14.24
N ASN A 1067 27.84 6.05 14.07
CA ASN A 1067 29.10 6.28 14.79
C ASN A 1067 28.82 6.48 16.29
N ALA A 1068 27.70 7.11 16.67
CA ALA A 1068 27.27 7.18 18.07
C ALA A 1068 26.94 5.79 18.65
N PHE A 1069 26.34 4.90 17.85
CA PHE A 1069 26.14 3.49 18.24
C PHE A 1069 27.48 2.76 18.38
N ASP A 1070 28.42 2.96 17.45
CA ASP A 1070 29.76 2.39 17.54
C ASP A 1070 30.53 2.85 18.78
N VAL A 1071 30.42 4.13 19.14
CA VAL A 1071 30.98 4.69 20.38
C VAL A 1071 30.37 4.00 21.60
N ALA A 1072 29.04 3.83 21.66
CA ALA A 1072 28.38 3.13 22.75
C ALA A 1072 28.83 1.66 22.86
N CYS A 1073 28.95 0.95 21.73
CA CYS A 1073 29.52 -0.41 21.70
C CYS A 1073 30.97 -0.43 22.21
N ASP A 1074 31.79 0.52 21.80
CA ASP A 1074 33.19 0.58 22.21
C ASP A 1074 33.35 0.76 23.72
N LEU A 1075 32.46 1.55 24.32
CA LEU A 1075 32.39 1.78 25.77
C LEU A 1075 31.83 0.57 26.52
N ALA A 1076 30.85 -0.14 25.96
CA ALA A 1076 30.31 -1.36 26.55
C ALA A 1076 31.39 -2.46 26.64
N TYR A 1077 32.11 -2.70 25.54
CA TYR A 1077 33.25 -3.63 25.51
C TYR A 1077 34.41 -3.21 26.42
N ALA A 1078 34.57 -1.91 26.67
CA ALA A 1078 35.58 -1.41 27.58
C ALA A 1078 35.12 -1.42 29.06
N GLY A 1079 33.92 -1.95 29.34
CA GLY A 1079 33.38 -2.06 30.69
C GLY A 1079 32.93 -0.73 31.31
N PHE A 1080 32.64 0.29 30.49
CA PHE A 1080 32.20 1.62 30.98
C PHE A 1080 30.70 1.82 30.99
N CYS A 1081 29.96 1.02 30.23
CA CYS A 1081 28.51 1.00 30.29
C CYS A 1081 28.00 -0.43 30.24
N ARG A 1082 26.78 -0.66 30.72
CA ARG A 1082 26.15 -1.98 30.67
C ARG A 1082 26.06 -2.46 29.21
N PRO A 1083 26.47 -3.71 28.90
CA PRO A 1083 26.27 -4.26 27.56
C PRO A 1083 24.77 -4.34 27.19
N PRO A 1084 24.40 -4.13 25.91
CA PRO A 1084 23.00 -4.15 25.50
C PRO A 1084 22.43 -5.57 25.42
N SER A 1085 21.14 -5.76 25.67
CA SER A 1085 20.47 -7.03 25.34
C SER A 1085 20.28 -7.20 23.81
N ILE A 1086 19.98 -8.42 23.36
CA ILE A 1086 19.57 -8.67 21.96
C ILE A 1086 18.40 -7.77 21.54
N ALA A 1087 17.41 -7.60 22.41
CA ALA A 1087 16.26 -6.74 22.14
C ALA A 1087 16.66 -5.25 22.02
N GLU A 1088 17.62 -4.79 22.84
CA GLU A 1088 18.17 -3.44 22.72
C GLU A 1088 18.91 -3.25 21.39
N VAL A 1089 19.77 -4.18 20.98
CA VAL A 1089 20.46 -4.12 19.68
C VAL A 1089 19.46 -4.17 18.52
N ALA A 1090 18.46 -5.06 18.57
CA ALA A 1090 17.42 -5.14 17.55
C ALA A 1090 16.66 -3.82 17.37
N LYS A 1091 16.31 -3.16 18.48
CA LYS A 1091 15.71 -1.81 18.48
C LYS A 1091 16.59 -0.81 17.73
N TYR A 1092 17.92 -0.84 17.93
CA TYR A 1092 18.84 0.06 17.23
C TYR A 1092 19.01 -0.27 15.76
N ILE A 1093 19.10 -1.54 15.39
CA ILE A 1093 19.17 -1.97 13.99
C ILE A 1093 17.93 -1.48 13.23
N VAL A 1094 16.73 -1.62 13.82
CA VAL A 1094 15.49 -1.08 13.26
C VAL A 1094 15.50 0.46 13.21
N HIS A 1095 15.99 1.12 14.26
CA HIS A 1095 16.03 2.58 14.34
C HIS A 1095 16.99 3.22 13.32
N LEU A 1096 18.17 2.60 13.15
CA LEU A 1096 19.20 3.03 12.21
C LEU A 1096 18.80 2.72 10.76
N ASN A 1097 18.15 1.56 10.54
CA ASN A 1097 17.70 1.07 9.22
C ASN A 1097 18.78 1.14 8.13
N GLN A 1098 20.04 0.92 8.52
CA GLN A 1098 21.23 0.90 7.67
C GLN A 1098 22.22 -0.13 8.23
N GLY A 1099 23.33 -0.41 7.53
CA GLY A 1099 24.35 -1.35 8.01
C GLY A 1099 23.78 -2.74 8.24
N ALA A 1100 23.74 -3.18 9.51
CA ALA A 1100 23.22 -4.49 9.90
C ALA A 1100 21.81 -4.80 9.37
N MET A 1101 20.90 -3.82 9.30
CA MET A 1101 19.57 -4.01 8.71
C MET A 1101 19.65 -4.36 7.21
N SER A 1102 20.65 -3.83 6.50
CA SER A 1102 20.89 -4.19 5.10
C SER A 1102 21.50 -5.59 5.00
N GLY A 1103 22.35 -5.99 5.95
CA GLY A 1103 22.86 -7.36 6.08
C GLY A 1103 21.75 -8.37 6.30
N LEU A 1104 20.85 -8.11 7.25
CA LEU A 1104 19.69 -8.98 7.55
C LEU A 1104 18.75 -9.13 6.35
N LYS A 1105 18.45 -8.03 5.65
CA LYS A 1105 17.67 -8.07 4.40
C LYS A 1105 18.39 -8.85 3.32
N ALA A 1106 19.70 -8.68 3.23
CA ALA A 1106 20.51 -9.37 2.23
C ALA A 1106 20.65 -10.86 2.52
N LEU A 1107 20.57 -11.28 3.80
CA LEU A 1107 20.46 -12.68 4.21
C LEU A 1107 19.05 -13.25 4.05
N GLY A 1108 18.02 -12.42 3.86
CA GLY A 1108 16.62 -12.87 3.79
C GLY A 1108 15.95 -13.05 5.16
N LEU A 1109 16.62 -12.70 6.25
CA LEU A 1109 16.12 -12.90 7.61
C LEU A 1109 15.10 -11.84 8.07
N VAL A 1110 15.02 -10.70 7.35
CA VAL A 1110 14.09 -9.61 7.68
C VAL A 1110 13.35 -9.14 6.43
N ASP A 1111 12.02 -9.05 6.52
CA ASP A 1111 11.20 -8.58 5.40
C ASP A 1111 11.30 -7.05 5.22
N ALA A 1112 11.54 -6.64 3.97
CA ALA A 1112 11.55 -5.24 3.58
C ALA A 1112 10.13 -4.63 3.58
N LYS A 1113 9.07 -5.43 3.40
CA LYS A 1113 7.70 -4.97 3.19
C LYS A 1113 6.89 -4.79 4.48
N LYS A 1114 7.20 -5.51 5.57
CA LYS A 1114 6.55 -5.32 6.88
C LYS A 1114 6.73 -3.87 7.39
N LYS A 1115 5.59 -3.19 7.60
CA LYS A 1115 5.50 -1.79 8.07
C LYS A 1115 5.43 -1.65 9.59
N ASP A 1116 5.04 -2.72 10.29
CA ASP A 1116 4.96 -2.71 11.76
C ASP A 1116 6.37 -2.72 12.36
N ILE A 1117 6.66 -1.73 13.21
CA ILE A 1117 7.97 -1.52 13.82
C ILE A 1117 8.22 -2.59 14.89
N ASP A 1118 7.21 -3.00 15.65
CA ASP A 1118 7.40 -3.92 16.77
C ASP A 1118 7.55 -5.35 16.26
N ALA A 1119 6.71 -5.78 15.31
CA ALA A 1119 6.92 -7.04 14.58
C ALA A 1119 8.31 -7.10 13.93
N LYS A 1120 8.80 -5.98 13.38
CA LYS A 1120 10.14 -5.91 12.79
C LYS A 1120 11.26 -6.00 13.83
N ARG A 1121 11.05 -5.47 15.05
CA ARG A 1121 12.00 -5.63 16.15
C ARG A 1121 12.09 -7.07 16.61
N THR A 1122 10.95 -7.75 16.77
CA THR A 1122 10.91 -9.18 17.12
C THR A 1122 11.63 -10.01 16.06
N GLN A 1123 11.34 -9.77 14.77
CA GLN A 1123 12.02 -10.46 13.67
C GLN A 1123 13.53 -10.22 13.69
N VAL A 1124 13.98 -8.99 13.91
CA VAL A 1124 15.41 -8.67 14.01
C VAL A 1124 16.04 -9.34 15.23
N ALA A 1125 15.37 -9.34 16.38
CA ALA A 1125 15.87 -9.99 17.60
C ALA A 1125 16.04 -11.50 17.39
N GLN A 1126 15.06 -12.16 16.79
CA GLN A 1126 15.15 -13.57 16.44
C GLN A 1126 16.31 -13.85 15.49
N ALA A 1127 16.43 -13.03 14.43
CA ALA A 1127 17.54 -13.17 13.49
C ALA A 1127 18.92 -12.99 14.17
N LEU A 1128 19.04 -12.08 15.14
CA LEU A 1128 20.29 -11.93 15.90
C LEU A 1128 20.60 -13.16 16.77
N MET A 1129 19.59 -13.78 17.39
CA MET A 1129 19.76 -15.03 18.15
C MET A 1129 20.17 -16.18 17.25
N ASP A 1130 19.44 -16.38 16.15
CA ASP A 1130 19.70 -17.44 15.18
C ASP A 1130 21.14 -17.34 14.65
N LEU A 1131 21.58 -16.13 14.29
CA LEU A 1131 22.94 -15.86 13.85
C LEU A 1131 23.98 -16.06 14.95
N GLY A 1132 23.65 -15.67 16.18
CA GLY A 1132 24.54 -15.81 17.33
C GLY A 1132 24.82 -17.26 17.69
N ASN A 1133 23.77 -18.07 17.82
CA ASN A 1133 23.89 -19.50 18.11
C ASN A 1133 24.71 -20.20 17.03
N LEU A 1134 24.48 -19.82 15.77
CA LEU A 1134 25.18 -20.39 14.64
C LEU A 1134 26.68 -20.02 14.61
N LEU A 1135 27.05 -18.81 15.06
CA LEU A 1135 28.45 -18.44 15.25
C LEU A 1135 29.10 -19.23 16.40
N GLN A 1136 28.35 -19.56 17.46
CA GLN A 1136 28.84 -20.39 18.57
C GLN A 1136 29.06 -21.85 18.12
N GLU A 1137 28.21 -22.37 17.23
CA GLU A 1137 28.34 -23.72 16.66
C GLU A 1137 29.53 -23.90 15.70
N THR A 1138 30.27 -22.84 15.38
CA THR A 1138 31.41 -22.92 14.47
C THR A 1138 32.72 -22.86 15.28
N PRO A 1139 33.22 -23.99 15.83
CA PRO A 1139 34.32 -24.02 16.80
C PRO A 1139 35.59 -23.31 16.36
N GLU A 1140 35.87 -23.27 15.06
CA GLU A 1140 37.01 -22.56 14.48
C GLU A 1140 36.99 -21.04 14.81
N PHE A 1141 35.82 -20.49 15.15
CA PHE A 1141 35.61 -19.05 15.34
C PHE A 1141 35.83 -18.61 16.78
N MET A 1142 35.62 -19.49 17.76
CA MET A 1142 35.52 -19.10 19.17
C MET A 1142 36.76 -19.47 19.97
N ASP A 1143 37.45 -20.56 19.63
CA ASP A 1143 38.27 -21.26 20.63
C ASP A 1143 39.80 -21.07 20.46
N GLU A 1144 40.29 -20.82 19.24
CA GLU A 1144 41.73 -20.69 18.97
C GLU A 1144 42.20 -19.22 19.03
N TYR A 1145 41.45 -18.32 18.39
CA TYR A 1145 41.82 -16.90 18.32
C TYR A 1145 41.59 -16.14 19.64
N ALA A 1146 40.59 -16.55 20.43
CA ALA A 1146 40.29 -15.95 21.73
C ALA A 1146 41.37 -16.20 22.79
N ARG A 1147 42.06 -17.35 22.70
CA ARG A 1147 43.14 -17.75 23.61
C ARG A 1147 44.44 -17.02 23.29
N GLU A 1148 44.77 -16.83 22.01
CA GLU A 1148 46.03 -16.18 21.59
C GLU A 1148 45.97 -14.64 21.71
N ALA A 1149 44.82 -14.03 21.49
CA ALA A 1149 44.65 -12.56 21.55
C ALA A 1149 44.56 -11.98 22.98
N GLY A 1150 44.91 -12.74 24.02
CA GLY A 1150 44.92 -12.27 25.41
C GLY A 1150 43.53 -12.09 26.04
N GLY A 1151 42.58 -12.96 25.69
CA GLY A 1151 41.21 -12.95 26.19
C GLY A 1151 40.32 -11.99 25.42
N THR A 1152 39.40 -12.56 24.63
CA THR A 1152 38.26 -11.84 24.05
C THR A 1152 37.41 -11.30 25.19
N TYR A 1153 37.46 -10.00 25.41
CA TYR A 1153 36.63 -9.31 26.39
C TYR A 1153 35.23 -9.11 25.80
N SER A 1154 34.56 -10.21 25.46
CA SER A 1154 33.09 -10.16 25.33
C SER A 1154 32.57 -9.77 26.72
N PRO A 1155 31.77 -8.70 26.85
CA PRO A 1155 31.15 -8.39 28.13
C PRO A 1155 30.02 -9.39 28.46
N TYR A 1156 29.77 -10.36 27.59
CA TYR A 1156 28.82 -11.45 27.78
C TYR A 1156 29.54 -12.74 28.17
N PRO A 1157 28.93 -13.59 29.01
CA PRO A 1157 29.42 -14.94 29.29
C PRO A 1157 29.63 -15.75 28.00
N GLU A 1158 30.54 -16.72 28.00
CA GLU A 1158 30.83 -17.58 26.84
C GLU A 1158 29.58 -18.34 26.33
N SER A 1159 28.62 -18.60 27.21
CA SER A 1159 27.35 -19.24 26.89
C SER A 1159 26.31 -18.33 26.22
N GLU A 1160 26.54 -17.02 26.18
CA GLU A 1160 25.58 -16.04 25.66
C GLU A 1160 26.02 -15.48 24.30
N VAL A 1161 25.04 -15.21 23.45
CA VAL A 1161 25.26 -14.52 22.18
C VAL A 1161 25.70 -13.09 22.46
N ASP A 1162 26.78 -12.64 21.84
CA ASP A 1162 27.17 -11.22 21.81
C ASP A 1162 26.44 -10.50 20.65
N PRO A 1163 25.33 -9.78 20.90
CA PRO A 1163 24.56 -9.14 19.85
C PRO A 1163 25.32 -7.99 19.18
N MET A 1164 26.33 -7.38 19.83
CA MET A 1164 27.14 -6.32 19.22
C MET A 1164 28.11 -6.90 18.19
N ARG A 1165 28.62 -8.11 18.44
CA ARG A 1165 29.43 -8.88 17.49
C ARG A 1165 28.62 -9.27 16.26
N VAL A 1166 27.40 -9.77 16.46
CA VAL A 1166 26.47 -10.13 15.38
C VAL A 1166 26.07 -8.89 14.55
N GLU A 1167 25.77 -7.75 15.18
CA GLU A 1167 25.48 -6.49 14.48
C GLU A 1167 26.63 -6.06 13.57
N HIS A 1168 27.87 -6.10 14.10
CA HIS A 1168 29.04 -5.73 13.34
C HIS A 1168 29.26 -6.65 12.14
N LEU A 1169 29.15 -7.96 12.36
CA LEU A 1169 29.26 -8.97 11.30
C LEU A 1169 28.25 -8.68 10.18
N LEU A 1170 27.00 -8.42 10.53
CA LEU A 1170 25.93 -8.11 9.58
C LEU A 1170 26.22 -6.83 8.77
N ARG A 1171 26.79 -5.82 9.43
CA ARG A 1171 27.20 -4.58 8.76
C ARG A 1171 28.32 -4.85 7.76
N THR A 1172 29.36 -5.58 8.16
CA THR A 1172 30.49 -5.94 7.29
C THR A 1172 30.04 -6.82 6.13
N PHE A 1173 29.19 -7.82 6.40
CA PHE A 1173 28.56 -8.67 5.39
C PHE A 1173 27.79 -7.85 4.35
N SER A 1174 27.01 -6.87 4.78
CA SER A 1174 26.29 -5.98 3.85
C SER A 1174 27.23 -5.21 2.91
N HIS A 1175 28.42 -4.84 3.37
CA HIS A 1175 29.42 -4.20 2.52
C HIS A 1175 30.08 -5.20 1.57
N ALA A 1176 30.41 -6.38 2.07
CA ALA A 1176 31.11 -7.42 1.34
C ALA A 1176 30.29 -8.09 0.25
N LEU A 1177 28.97 -8.26 0.44
CA LEU A 1177 28.07 -8.80 -0.59
C LEU A 1177 28.10 -8.01 -1.90
N ARG A 1178 28.49 -6.73 -1.88
CA ARG A 1178 28.71 -5.93 -3.09
C ARG A 1178 29.91 -6.39 -3.93
N TYR A 1179 30.73 -7.28 -3.40
CA TYR A 1179 31.99 -7.73 -3.97
C TYR A 1179 32.10 -9.27 -4.07
N LEU A 1180 31.10 -10.01 -3.59
CA LEU A 1180 31.05 -11.48 -3.69
C LEU A 1180 30.23 -11.97 -4.90
N GLY A 1181 29.43 -11.10 -5.51
CA GLY A 1181 28.83 -11.31 -6.84
C GLY A 1181 29.67 -10.64 -7.91
#